data_AF-A0A3N0ZTV7-F1
#
_entry.id   AF-A0A3N0ZTV7-F1
#
_cell.length_a   1.000
_cell.length_b   1.000
_cell.length_c   1.000
_cell.angle_alpha   90.00
_cell.angle_beta   90.00
_cell.angle_gamma   90.00
#
_symmetry.space_group_name_H-M   'P 1'
#
loop_
_entity.id
_entity.type
_entity.pdbx_description
1 polymer ?
#
loop_
_entity_poly.entity_id
_entity_poly.type
_entity_poly.pdbx_seq_one_letter_code
_entity_poly.pdbx_strand_id
1 'polypeptide(L)'
;MTKEILLKSGWIKIDKPELDNLRAKIREQYEMEGGSKKFNSHLENYEELREIMKVKLDEFQEREDVEIRINEQVNYDILPGNTFFRNLLYSNRKAPSLRFQEYNIEICYLFAYGKKRFDFLRKEKKFGHELNTSNFQDKQYKFIVSSTMNNMVEAEKIATKLKEEMGFFVESDTRNTHTYSKGRLSEIYSKLDDTTLVISLISRDYLQNENCIKELIEYTSSDLENYIFHTVHVLLEDVYEGDFNIFDSLGRSELLKYWKLRSEKLEENHRLILGVKKDKDIFLKLSSELKEIKEIIVELNRIVDLIRTSDYKILYKIFLTKIRTHDDLINILPKKTNIREINYELEKTYKGIKIPSMNDPNKPEFPPLPFYKPKFPASETYKIKVPGFTNVWLKDESTNPTGTHKDRLAWEVVIKYKSLIQGLKYKDYLPQMSIISSGSAAIAIQHFLNLFEIPVKLKVLVDKNLNSNIKATIKDIGCELYETDLSKKLLTSDEIKELTDNEKGIDITYRETLDPNQDNYYDWMSYEILMQNPEYCFIPFGTGDLFINVLNIVKVEYFNSFIAKHDPRFFGNMDILKNTHFFGASSDQPNTVLDKLYSNFLPSINSFKKYINTLKEEYSCVGNRTGFYYVKESFVKQALDIASSQKINFEPSGMAGLALLLQMKESIPKNAKILIVNTGKTKKLSELLKNPVV
;
A
#
# COMPACT_ATOMS: atom_id res chain seq x y z
N MET A 1 -23.30 -32.20 -22.21
CA MET A 1 -22.45 -31.01 -22.43
C MET A 1 -21.07 -31.41 -21.98
N THR A 2 -20.14 -31.59 -22.92
CA THR A 2 -18.73 -31.84 -22.61
C THR A 2 -18.23 -30.69 -21.73
N LYS A 3 -17.53 -31.03 -20.65
CA LYS A 3 -17.03 -30.01 -19.71
C LYS A 3 -15.86 -29.27 -20.37
N GLU A 4 -15.66 -27.99 -20.10
CA GLU A 4 -14.53 -27.25 -20.67
C GLU A 4 -13.46 -26.97 -19.61
N ILE A 5 -12.19 -27.18 -19.97
CA ILE A 5 -11.03 -26.69 -19.24
C ILE A 5 -10.48 -25.50 -20.00
N LEU A 6 -10.85 -24.30 -19.56
CA LEU A 6 -10.35 -23.06 -20.12
C LEU A 6 -8.98 -22.70 -19.51
N LEU A 7 -7.98 -22.56 -20.36
CA LEU A 7 -6.64 -22.10 -20.04
C LEU A 7 -6.51 -20.61 -20.35
N LYS A 8 -6.10 -19.84 -19.34
CA LYS A 8 -6.01 -18.38 -19.42
C LYS A 8 -4.66 -17.95 -20.01
N SER A 9 -4.68 -16.86 -20.77
CA SER A 9 -3.47 -16.10 -21.09
C SER A 9 -3.06 -15.23 -19.90
N GLY A 10 -1.76 -15.18 -19.65
CA GLY A 10 -1.21 -14.51 -18.48
C GLY A 10 0.26 -14.88 -18.31
N TRP A 11 1.02 -14.05 -17.61
CA TRP A 11 2.40 -14.37 -17.25
C TRP A 11 2.45 -14.73 -15.77
N ILE A 12 2.93 -15.92 -15.43
CA ILE A 12 3.12 -16.37 -14.05
C ILE A 12 4.61 -16.53 -13.73
N LYS A 13 5.01 -16.15 -12.51
CA LYS A 13 6.35 -16.40 -11.95
C LYS A 13 6.28 -17.68 -11.12
N ILE A 14 7.16 -18.64 -11.39
CA ILE A 14 7.23 -19.93 -10.69
C ILE A 14 8.60 -20.06 -10.06
N ASP A 15 8.64 -20.46 -8.79
CA ASP A 15 9.87 -20.64 -8.04
C ASP A 15 10.62 -21.92 -8.45
N LYS A 16 11.90 -21.95 -8.11
CA LYS A 16 12.79 -23.06 -8.46
C LYS A 16 12.31 -24.42 -7.89
N PRO A 17 11.91 -24.55 -6.61
CA PRO A 17 11.46 -25.83 -6.06
C PRO A 17 10.28 -26.42 -6.83
N GLU A 18 9.28 -25.59 -7.15
CA GLU A 18 8.13 -26.04 -7.92
C GLU A 18 8.53 -26.43 -9.36
N LEU A 19 9.38 -25.62 -10.01
CA LEU A 19 9.88 -25.94 -11.34
C LEU A 19 10.67 -27.24 -11.37
N ASP A 20 11.51 -27.49 -10.37
CA ASP A 20 12.30 -28.72 -10.28
C ASP A 20 11.40 -29.95 -10.09
N ASN A 21 10.33 -29.84 -9.30
CA ASN A 21 9.32 -30.90 -9.16
C ASN A 21 8.56 -31.14 -10.48
N LEU A 22 8.06 -30.08 -11.11
CA LEU A 22 7.37 -30.17 -12.40
C LEU A 22 8.28 -30.77 -13.49
N ARG A 23 9.56 -30.37 -13.56
CA ARG A 23 10.55 -30.94 -14.49
C ARG A 23 10.75 -32.43 -14.27
N ALA A 24 10.90 -32.85 -13.02
CA ALA A 24 11.08 -34.25 -12.67
C ALA A 24 9.86 -35.07 -13.08
N LYS A 25 8.65 -34.55 -12.85
CA LYS A 25 7.43 -35.28 -13.18
C LYS A 25 7.15 -35.34 -14.69
N ILE A 26 7.40 -34.26 -15.43
CA ILE A 26 7.35 -34.28 -16.89
C ILE A 26 8.32 -35.33 -17.43
N ARG A 27 9.52 -35.42 -16.84
CA ARG A 27 10.53 -36.39 -17.25
C ARG A 27 10.09 -37.82 -16.98
N GLU A 28 9.56 -38.09 -15.79
CA GLU A 28 9.02 -39.39 -15.40
C GLU A 28 7.90 -39.83 -16.36
N GLN A 29 6.93 -38.94 -16.63
CA GLN A 29 5.83 -39.24 -17.53
C GLN A 29 6.33 -39.51 -18.96
N TYR A 30 7.23 -38.68 -19.48
CA TYR A 30 7.82 -38.87 -20.81
C TYR A 30 8.54 -40.22 -20.95
N GLU A 31 9.32 -40.65 -19.95
CA GLU A 31 10.01 -41.95 -19.99
C GLU A 31 9.03 -43.13 -19.87
N MET A 32 7.97 -42.98 -19.07
CA MET A 32 6.93 -44.00 -18.90
C MET A 32 6.18 -44.26 -20.21
N GLU A 33 5.98 -43.23 -21.04
CA GLU A 33 5.34 -43.33 -22.34
C GLU A 33 6.30 -43.73 -23.48
N GLY A 34 7.49 -44.25 -23.14
CA GLY A 34 8.44 -44.79 -24.12
C GLY A 34 9.40 -43.76 -24.70
N GLY A 35 9.42 -42.52 -24.18
CA GLY A 35 10.33 -41.48 -24.62
C GLY A 35 11.81 -41.81 -24.35
N SER A 36 12.70 -41.25 -25.17
CA SER A 36 14.15 -41.47 -25.07
C SER A 36 14.77 -41.25 -23.68
N LYS A 37 15.54 -42.24 -23.21
CA LYS A 37 16.33 -42.15 -21.96
C LYS A 37 17.43 -41.08 -22.00
N LYS A 38 17.83 -40.60 -23.19
CA LYS A 38 18.84 -39.55 -23.36
C LYS A 38 18.18 -38.23 -23.74
N PHE A 39 17.41 -37.65 -22.82
CA PHE A 39 16.80 -36.34 -23.03
C PHE A 39 17.84 -35.24 -22.86
N ASN A 40 18.50 -34.97 -23.98
CA ASN A 40 19.43 -33.88 -24.18
C ASN A 40 18.70 -32.67 -24.80
N SER A 41 19.38 -31.52 -24.87
CA SER A 41 18.80 -30.25 -25.32
C SER A 41 18.54 -30.16 -26.83
N HIS A 42 18.54 -31.29 -27.56
CA HIS A 42 18.33 -31.31 -29.00
C HIS A 42 16.85 -31.19 -29.36
N LEU A 43 16.57 -30.62 -30.53
CA LEU A 43 15.23 -30.33 -31.02
C LEU A 43 14.35 -31.59 -31.10
N GLU A 44 14.94 -32.71 -31.49
CA GLU A 44 14.25 -34.00 -31.67
C GLU A 44 13.53 -34.48 -30.40
N ASN A 45 14.12 -34.27 -29.21
CA ASN A 45 13.48 -34.68 -27.95
C ASN A 45 12.30 -33.78 -27.56
N TYR A 46 12.29 -32.52 -27.99
CA TYR A 46 11.15 -31.63 -27.73
C TYR A 46 9.97 -31.97 -28.63
N GLU A 47 10.22 -32.34 -29.89
CA GLU A 47 9.16 -32.82 -30.78
C GLU A 47 8.60 -34.16 -30.30
N GLU A 48 9.45 -35.10 -29.88
CA GLU A 48 9.01 -36.36 -29.28
C GLU A 48 8.18 -36.12 -28.01
N LEU A 49 8.59 -35.20 -27.14
CA LEU A 49 7.82 -34.80 -25.96
C LEU A 49 6.46 -34.20 -26.35
N ARG A 50 6.41 -33.36 -27.39
CA ARG A 50 5.16 -32.76 -27.87
C ARG A 50 4.18 -33.81 -28.37
N GLU A 51 4.65 -34.78 -29.15
CA GLU A 51 3.81 -35.88 -29.64
C GLU A 51 3.25 -36.73 -28.48
N ILE A 52 4.09 -37.08 -27.51
CA ILE A 52 3.65 -37.82 -26.31
C ILE A 52 2.63 -36.99 -25.51
N MET A 53 2.90 -35.69 -25.30
CA MET A 53 1.98 -34.81 -24.59
C MET A 53 0.63 -34.70 -25.31
N LYS A 54 0.64 -34.64 -26.65
CA LYS A 54 -0.58 -34.60 -27.46
C LYS A 54 -1.48 -35.80 -27.19
N VAL A 55 -0.92 -37.00 -27.37
CA VAL A 55 -1.65 -38.26 -27.15
C VAL A 55 -2.22 -38.32 -25.73
N LYS A 56 -1.45 -37.90 -24.72
CA LYS A 56 -1.92 -37.92 -23.33
C LYS A 56 -2.98 -36.89 -22.99
N LEU A 57 -2.90 -35.71 -23.58
CA LEU A 57 -3.94 -34.71 -23.39
C LEU A 57 -5.22 -35.13 -24.11
N ASP A 58 -5.12 -35.78 -25.28
CA ASP A 58 -6.27 -36.36 -25.98
C ASP A 58 -6.92 -37.50 -25.17
N GLU A 59 -6.13 -38.47 -24.66
CA GLU A 59 -6.61 -39.52 -23.76
C GLU A 59 -7.26 -38.93 -22.49
N PHE A 60 -6.70 -37.86 -21.95
CA PHE A 60 -7.24 -37.17 -20.78
C PHE A 60 -8.58 -36.50 -21.09
N GLN A 61 -8.70 -35.83 -22.24
CA GLN A 61 -9.93 -35.21 -22.71
C GLN A 61 -11.06 -36.24 -22.87
N GLU A 62 -10.76 -37.38 -23.51
CA GLU A 62 -11.70 -38.48 -23.68
C GLU A 62 -12.11 -39.11 -22.35
N ARG A 63 -11.14 -39.40 -21.46
CA ARG A 63 -11.40 -40.07 -20.19
C ARG A 63 -12.24 -39.22 -19.24
N GLU A 64 -11.97 -37.91 -19.18
CA GLU A 64 -12.65 -37.01 -18.25
C GLU A 64 -13.91 -36.35 -18.86
N ASP A 65 -14.22 -36.63 -20.12
CA ASP A 65 -15.27 -35.96 -20.92
C ASP A 65 -15.13 -34.43 -20.85
N VAL A 66 -13.90 -33.96 -21.14
CA VAL A 66 -13.52 -32.54 -21.12
C VAL A 66 -12.89 -32.08 -22.42
N GLU A 67 -13.08 -30.81 -22.78
CA GLU A 67 -12.38 -30.13 -23.88
C GLU A 67 -11.44 -29.05 -23.31
N ILE A 68 -10.16 -29.11 -23.66
CA ILE A 68 -9.14 -28.13 -23.24
C ILE A 68 -9.09 -27.01 -24.29
N ARG A 69 -9.30 -25.75 -23.87
CA ARG A 69 -9.27 -24.57 -24.75
C ARG A 69 -8.35 -23.49 -24.21
N ILE A 70 -7.71 -22.74 -25.11
CA ILE A 70 -6.92 -21.54 -24.76
C ILE A 70 -7.70 -20.30 -25.20
N ASN A 71 -8.00 -19.38 -24.27
CA ASN A 71 -8.67 -18.09 -24.53
C ASN A 71 -9.91 -18.20 -25.45
N GLU A 72 -10.76 -19.21 -25.25
CA GLU A 72 -12.01 -19.43 -26.01
C GLU A 72 -11.82 -19.70 -27.51
N GLN A 73 -10.58 -19.86 -27.98
CA GLN A 73 -10.30 -20.11 -29.39
C GLN A 73 -10.50 -21.58 -29.75
N VAL A 74 -11.35 -21.83 -30.74
CA VAL A 74 -11.52 -23.13 -31.39
C VAL A 74 -10.39 -23.27 -32.41
N ASN A 75 -9.57 -24.32 -32.30
CA ASN A 75 -8.42 -24.66 -33.18
C ASN A 75 -7.06 -24.02 -32.87
N TYR A 76 -6.73 -23.75 -31.60
CA TYR A 76 -5.37 -23.39 -31.21
C TYR A 76 -4.54 -24.64 -30.91
N ASP A 77 -3.28 -24.71 -31.35
CA ASP A 77 -2.36 -25.79 -30.93
C ASP A 77 -2.12 -25.66 -29.43
N ILE A 78 -2.67 -26.60 -28.66
CA ILE A 78 -2.58 -26.61 -27.21
C ILE A 78 -1.17 -26.94 -26.73
N LEU A 79 -0.24 -27.35 -27.59
CA LEU A 79 1.09 -27.77 -27.16
C LEU A 79 2.05 -26.58 -27.05
N PRO A 80 2.81 -26.45 -25.95
CA PRO A 80 3.85 -25.44 -25.84
C PRO A 80 4.91 -25.60 -26.94
N GLY A 81 5.46 -24.48 -27.42
CA GLY A 81 6.52 -24.50 -28.44
C GLY A 81 7.90 -24.89 -27.90
N ASN A 82 8.82 -25.27 -28.80
CA ASN A 82 10.18 -25.68 -28.44
C ASN A 82 10.97 -24.65 -27.63
N THR A 83 10.77 -23.35 -27.91
CA THR A 83 11.40 -22.27 -27.13
C THR A 83 10.96 -22.29 -25.66
N PHE A 84 9.69 -22.62 -25.39
CA PHE A 84 9.19 -22.78 -24.03
C PHE A 84 9.85 -23.98 -23.36
N PHE A 85 9.87 -25.16 -24.00
CA PHE A 85 10.48 -26.36 -23.41
C PHE A 85 11.98 -26.20 -23.18
N ARG A 86 12.70 -25.56 -24.10
CA ARG A 86 14.11 -25.22 -23.90
C ARG A 86 14.32 -24.37 -22.64
N ASN A 87 13.47 -23.37 -22.42
CA ASN A 87 13.55 -22.51 -21.24
C ASN A 87 13.14 -23.24 -19.95
N LEU A 88 12.08 -24.05 -20.01
CA LEU A 88 11.57 -24.83 -18.89
C LEU A 88 12.57 -25.90 -18.46
N LEU A 89 13.08 -26.70 -19.40
CA LEU A 89 13.83 -27.92 -19.12
C LEU A 89 15.36 -27.72 -19.14
N TYR A 90 15.89 -26.67 -19.79
CA TYR A 90 17.34 -26.55 -20.05
C TYR A 90 17.96 -25.19 -19.69
N SER A 91 17.70 -24.13 -20.47
CA SER A 91 18.53 -22.91 -20.51
C SER A 91 18.60 -22.13 -19.20
N ASN A 92 17.61 -22.26 -18.31
CA ASN A 92 17.52 -21.47 -17.08
C ASN A 92 17.30 -22.31 -15.81
N ARG A 93 17.79 -23.56 -15.77
CA ARG A 93 17.65 -24.44 -14.59
C ARG A 93 18.16 -23.85 -13.27
N LYS A 94 19.16 -22.96 -13.34
CA LYS A 94 19.77 -22.34 -12.16
C LYS A 94 19.04 -21.10 -11.64
N ALA A 95 18.07 -20.55 -12.38
CA ALA A 95 17.35 -19.37 -11.94
C ALA A 95 16.52 -19.65 -10.67
N PRO A 96 16.43 -18.71 -9.70
CA PRO A 96 15.63 -18.87 -8.49
C PRO A 96 14.13 -18.90 -8.78
N SER A 97 13.72 -18.31 -9.91
CA SER A 97 12.37 -18.36 -10.44
C SER A 97 12.37 -18.05 -11.93
N LEU A 98 11.31 -18.43 -12.66
CA LEU A 98 11.12 -18.12 -14.07
C LEU A 98 9.72 -17.65 -14.35
N ARG A 99 9.57 -16.80 -15.38
CA ARG A 99 8.28 -16.34 -15.89
C ARG A 99 7.90 -17.10 -17.15
N PHE A 100 6.68 -17.61 -17.18
CA PHE A 100 6.12 -18.33 -18.32
C PHE A 100 4.70 -17.85 -18.62
N GLN A 101 4.26 -18.10 -19.84
CA GLN A 101 2.83 -18.03 -20.16
C GLN A 101 2.08 -19.07 -19.31
N GLU A 102 1.01 -18.64 -18.65
CA GLU A 102 0.24 -19.41 -17.70
C GLU A 102 -0.31 -20.69 -18.33
N TYR A 103 -0.98 -20.58 -19.49
CA TYR A 103 -1.51 -21.75 -20.19
C TYR A 103 -0.44 -22.80 -20.48
N ASN A 104 0.78 -22.42 -20.91
CA ASN A 104 1.85 -23.37 -21.18
C ASN A 104 2.24 -24.18 -19.94
N ILE A 105 2.22 -23.54 -18.77
CA ILE A 105 2.49 -24.23 -17.50
C ILE A 105 1.31 -25.12 -17.12
N GLU A 106 0.08 -24.64 -17.27
CA GLU A 106 -1.11 -25.44 -16.99
C GLU A 106 -1.16 -26.71 -17.85
N ILE A 107 -0.76 -26.64 -19.13
CA ILE A 107 -0.64 -27.80 -20.01
C ILE A 107 0.42 -28.79 -19.49
N CYS A 108 1.57 -28.29 -19.05
CA CYS A 108 2.59 -29.13 -18.42
C CYS A 108 2.08 -29.80 -17.14
N TYR A 109 1.25 -29.11 -16.34
CA TYR A 109 0.65 -29.66 -15.14
C TYR A 109 -0.42 -30.71 -15.45
N LEU A 110 -1.25 -30.49 -16.46
CA LEU A 110 -2.22 -31.47 -16.96
C LEU A 110 -1.52 -32.73 -17.44
N PHE A 111 -0.44 -32.58 -18.22
CA PHE A 111 0.38 -33.72 -18.65
C PHE A 111 1.05 -34.46 -17.48
N ALA A 112 1.70 -33.72 -16.57
CA ALA A 112 2.51 -34.32 -15.50
C ALA A 112 1.66 -34.91 -14.35
N TYR A 113 0.49 -34.34 -14.09
CA TYR A 113 -0.29 -34.64 -12.89
C TYR A 113 -1.77 -34.91 -13.15
N GLY A 114 -2.27 -34.78 -14.38
CA GLY A 114 -3.68 -34.90 -14.72
C GLY A 114 -4.58 -33.82 -14.12
N LYS A 115 -4.00 -32.67 -13.74
CA LYS A 115 -4.74 -31.55 -13.10
C LYS A 115 -3.99 -30.24 -13.27
N LYS A 116 -4.73 -29.14 -13.21
CA LYS A 116 -4.18 -27.77 -13.24
C LYS A 116 -3.22 -27.50 -12.08
N ARG A 117 -2.29 -26.56 -12.27
CA ARG A 117 -1.29 -26.14 -11.28
C ARG A 117 -1.94 -25.73 -9.96
N PHE A 118 -2.97 -24.90 -10.03
CA PHE A 118 -3.68 -24.42 -8.86
C PHE A 118 -4.30 -25.59 -8.04
N ASP A 119 -4.85 -26.59 -8.73
CA ASP A 119 -5.43 -27.77 -8.09
C ASP A 119 -4.38 -28.71 -7.49
N PHE A 120 -3.19 -28.78 -8.12
CA PHE A 120 -2.06 -29.55 -7.64
C PHE A 120 -1.48 -28.98 -6.33
N LEU A 121 -1.06 -27.71 -6.33
CA LEU A 121 -0.39 -27.06 -5.19
C LEU A 121 -1.28 -27.01 -3.94
N ARG A 122 -2.59 -27.04 -4.15
CA ARG A 122 -3.57 -27.04 -3.09
C ARG A 122 -3.70 -28.38 -2.35
N LYS A 123 -3.35 -29.50 -3.00
CA LYS A 123 -3.34 -30.82 -2.34
C LYS A 123 -2.14 -30.96 -1.41
N GLU A 124 -0.96 -30.46 -1.77
CA GLU A 124 0.26 -30.57 -0.93
C GLU A 124 0.21 -29.70 0.34
N LYS A 125 -0.56 -28.60 0.33
CA LYS A 125 -0.76 -27.78 1.55
C LYS A 125 -1.72 -28.39 2.58
N LYS A 126 -2.47 -29.45 2.24
CA LYS A 126 -3.22 -30.22 3.23
C LYS A 126 -2.31 -31.36 3.70
N PHE A 127 -2.20 -31.51 5.03
CA PHE A 127 -1.48 -32.57 5.77
C PHE A 127 -0.02 -32.27 6.17
N GLY A 128 0.13 -31.34 7.12
CA GLY A 128 1.35 -31.20 7.94
C GLY A 128 1.09 -31.00 9.44
N HIS A 129 -0.17 -31.03 9.89
CA HIS A 129 -0.51 -30.97 11.31
C HIS A 129 -1.50 -32.08 11.63
N GLU A 130 -0.98 -33.24 12.03
CA GLU A 130 -1.73 -34.18 12.86
C GLU A 130 -1.96 -33.49 14.21
N LEU A 131 -3.20 -33.08 14.46
CA LEU A 131 -3.63 -32.49 15.71
C LEU A 131 -4.82 -33.30 16.23
N ASN A 132 -4.80 -33.59 17.53
CA ASN A 132 -5.84 -34.30 18.26
C ASN A 132 -7.24 -33.72 17.96
N THR A 133 -8.03 -34.43 17.15
CA THR A 133 -9.41 -34.10 16.78
C THR A 133 -10.42 -34.45 17.86
N SER A 134 -10.00 -35.07 18.96
CA SER A 134 -10.89 -35.63 19.99
C SER A 134 -11.73 -34.60 20.75
N ASN A 135 -11.36 -33.32 20.80
CA ASN A 135 -12.11 -32.29 21.53
C ASN A 135 -13.19 -31.56 20.70
N PHE A 136 -13.30 -31.82 19.39
CA PHE A 136 -14.26 -31.14 18.51
C PHE A 136 -15.53 -31.96 18.23
N GLN A 137 -15.51 -33.27 18.48
CA GLN A 137 -16.61 -34.18 18.09
C GLN A 137 -17.90 -33.99 18.92
N ASP A 138 -17.82 -33.37 20.11
CA ASP A 138 -18.98 -33.21 21.02
C ASP A 138 -19.66 -31.83 20.96
N LYS A 139 -19.14 -30.86 20.19
CA LYS A 139 -19.72 -29.50 20.11
C LYS A 139 -20.69 -29.36 18.95
N GLN A 140 -21.95 -29.02 19.24
CA GLN A 140 -22.96 -28.71 18.23
C GLN A 140 -22.77 -27.27 17.72
N TYR A 141 -22.15 -27.11 16.55
CA TYR A 141 -21.95 -25.81 15.92
C TYR A 141 -23.24 -25.21 15.36
N LYS A 142 -23.33 -23.88 15.41
CA LYS A 142 -24.35 -23.07 14.74
C LYS A 142 -23.68 -22.18 13.70
N PHE A 143 -24.32 -21.98 12.55
CA PHE A 143 -23.78 -21.16 11.47
C PHE A 143 -24.72 -20.00 11.11
N ILE A 144 -24.15 -18.82 10.92
CA ILE A 144 -24.80 -17.68 10.29
C ILE A 144 -24.16 -17.50 8.91
N VAL A 145 -24.90 -17.73 7.84
CA VAL A 145 -24.44 -17.47 6.48
C VAL A 145 -24.76 -16.02 6.13
N SER A 146 -23.73 -15.18 6.14
CA SER A 146 -23.81 -13.75 5.88
C SER A 146 -23.42 -13.45 4.42
N SER A 147 -24.32 -12.83 3.67
CA SER A 147 -24.09 -12.44 2.26
C SER A 147 -24.63 -11.06 1.94
N THR A 148 -24.49 -10.64 0.69
CA THR A 148 -25.29 -9.54 0.13
C THR A 148 -26.49 -10.10 -0.64
N MET A 149 -27.43 -9.22 -0.97
CA MET A 149 -28.64 -9.55 -1.73
C MET A 149 -28.32 -10.15 -3.12
N ASN A 150 -27.27 -9.65 -3.78
CA ASN A 150 -26.82 -10.16 -5.07
C ASN A 150 -26.16 -11.55 -4.98
N ASN A 151 -25.92 -12.06 -3.77
CA ASN A 151 -25.29 -13.34 -3.52
C ASN A 151 -26.16 -14.29 -2.68
N MET A 152 -27.48 -14.05 -2.61
CA MET A 152 -28.41 -14.89 -1.86
C MET A 152 -28.46 -16.33 -2.39
N VAL A 153 -28.33 -16.52 -3.70
CA VAL A 153 -28.35 -17.87 -4.32
C VAL A 153 -27.12 -18.67 -3.89
N GLU A 154 -25.94 -18.04 -3.85
CA GLU A 154 -24.71 -18.66 -3.35
C GLU A 154 -24.80 -18.95 -1.85
N ALA A 155 -25.38 -18.03 -1.08
CA ALA A 155 -25.61 -18.20 0.35
C ALA A 155 -26.57 -19.37 0.65
N GLU A 156 -27.66 -19.48 -0.11
CA GLU A 156 -28.64 -20.56 0.04
C GLU A 156 -28.01 -21.92 -0.25
N LYS A 157 -27.18 -22.05 -1.28
CA LYS A 157 -26.44 -23.29 -1.56
C LYS A 157 -25.54 -23.72 -0.41
N ILE A 158 -24.85 -22.77 0.23
CA ILE A 158 -24.04 -23.05 1.43
C ILE A 158 -24.93 -23.45 2.60
N ALA A 159 -26.04 -22.73 2.82
CA ALA A 159 -26.95 -22.98 3.93
C ALA A 159 -27.64 -24.34 3.81
N THR A 160 -28.18 -24.67 2.64
CA THR A 160 -28.74 -26.00 2.32
C THR A 160 -27.72 -27.10 2.57
N LYS A 161 -26.49 -26.92 2.10
CA LYS A 161 -25.43 -27.90 2.32
C LYS A 161 -25.15 -28.14 3.81
N LEU A 162 -25.00 -27.08 4.59
CA LEU A 162 -24.74 -27.18 6.03
C LEU A 162 -25.93 -27.77 6.80
N LYS A 163 -27.15 -27.40 6.41
CA LYS A 163 -28.37 -27.80 7.10
C LYS A 163 -28.83 -29.22 6.72
N GLU A 164 -28.93 -29.50 5.43
CA GLU A 164 -29.53 -30.73 4.91
C GLU A 164 -28.49 -31.85 4.76
N GLU A 165 -27.29 -31.55 4.26
CA GLU A 165 -26.26 -32.58 4.08
C GLU A 165 -25.48 -32.86 5.38
N MET A 166 -25.34 -31.86 6.25
CA MET A 166 -24.52 -31.96 7.47
C MET A 166 -25.32 -31.81 8.77
N GLY A 167 -26.60 -31.46 8.74
CA GLY A 167 -27.44 -31.43 9.95
C GLY A 167 -27.13 -30.29 10.93
N PHE A 168 -26.43 -29.23 10.51
CA PHE A 168 -26.17 -28.08 11.38
C PHE A 168 -27.37 -27.14 11.48
N PHE A 169 -27.42 -26.38 12.58
CA PHE A 169 -28.31 -25.24 12.66
C PHE A 169 -27.73 -24.08 11.85
N VAL A 170 -28.51 -23.57 10.90
CA VAL A 170 -28.08 -22.52 9.97
C VAL A 170 -29.09 -21.41 9.93
N GLU A 171 -28.62 -20.17 10.05
CA GLU A 171 -29.38 -18.95 9.84
C GLU A 171 -28.78 -18.14 8.69
N SER A 172 -29.60 -17.33 8.03
CA SER A 172 -29.15 -16.39 7.00
C SER A 172 -29.11 -14.96 7.52
N ASP A 173 -28.15 -14.18 7.01
CA ASP A 173 -28.03 -12.73 7.23
C ASP A 173 -27.70 -12.04 5.90
N THR A 174 -28.44 -10.99 5.53
CA THR A 174 -28.18 -10.23 4.30
C THR A 174 -27.80 -8.79 4.64
N ARG A 175 -26.52 -8.45 4.45
CA ARG A 175 -25.89 -7.25 5.03
C ARG A 175 -26.29 -5.93 4.39
N ASN A 176 -26.56 -5.92 3.09
CA ASN A 176 -26.82 -4.69 2.32
C ASN A 176 -28.32 -4.32 2.24
N THR A 177 -29.15 -4.83 3.14
CA THR A 177 -30.60 -4.59 3.15
C THR A 177 -31.13 -4.57 4.58
N HIS A 178 -31.93 -3.56 4.92
CA HIS A 178 -32.55 -3.48 6.25
C HIS A 178 -33.59 -4.57 6.51
N THR A 179 -34.22 -5.10 5.45
CA THR A 179 -35.30 -6.08 5.58
C THR A 179 -34.81 -7.46 6.00
N TYR A 180 -33.61 -7.84 5.55
CA TYR A 180 -33.06 -9.19 5.72
C TYR A 180 -31.75 -9.20 6.53
N SER A 181 -31.31 -8.04 7.03
CA SER A 181 -30.18 -7.92 7.95
C SER A 181 -30.61 -8.25 9.38
N LYS A 182 -29.75 -8.98 10.10
CA LYS A 182 -29.90 -9.28 11.53
C LYS A 182 -29.43 -8.15 12.45
N GLY A 183 -29.20 -6.96 11.88
CA GLY A 183 -28.73 -5.78 12.59
C GLY A 183 -27.28 -5.46 12.27
N ARG A 184 -26.67 -4.61 13.11
CA ARG A 184 -25.28 -4.18 12.91
C ARG A 184 -24.32 -5.35 13.14
N LEU A 185 -23.15 -5.32 12.52
CA LEU A 185 -22.14 -6.36 12.68
C LEU A 185 -21.75 -6.53 14.16
N SER A 186 -21.61 -5.42 14.90
CA SER A 186 -21.35 -5.44 16.34
C SER A 186 -22.46 -6.12 17.15
N GLU A 187 -23.72 -5.97 16.76
CA GLU A 187 -24.86 -6.61 17.43
C GLU A 187 -24.92 -8.12 17.17
N ILE A 188 -24.50 -8.56 15.98
CA ILE A 188 -24.40 -9.98 15.65
C ILE A 188 -23.26 -10.61 16.46
N TYR A 189 -22.06 -10.04 16.38
CA TYR A 189 -20.87 -10.66 16.97
C TYR A 189 -20.85 -10.63 18.50
N SER A 190 -21.49 -9.63 19.12
CA SER A 190 -21.64 -9.57 20.59
C SER A 190 -22.56 -10.65 21.15
N LYS A 191 -23.36 -11.30 20.31
CA LYS A 191 -24.30 -12.37 20.70
C LYS A 191 -23.78 -13.78 20.38
N LEU A 192 -22.62 -13.90 19.72
CA LEU A 192 -22.06 -15.20 19.36
C LEU A 192 -21.52 -15.90 20.61
N ASP A 193 -21.88 -17.17 20.75
CA ASP A 193 -21.23 -18.09 21.68
C ASP A 193 -20.03 -18.77 21.03
N ASP A 194 -19.20 -19.46 21.82
CA ASP A 194 -18.00 -20.20 21.37
C ASP A 194 -18.29 -21.29 20.29
N THR A 195 -19.56 -21.56 19.97
CA THR A 195 -20.01 -22.55 18.99
C THR A 195 -20.72 -21.94 17.79
N THR A 196 -20.91 -20.62 17.74
CA THR A 196 -21.63 -19.95 16.67
C THR A 196 -20.66 -19.25 15.73
N LEU A 197 -20.61 -19.70 14.47
CA LEU A 197 -19.68 -19.18 13.47
C LEU A 197 -20.43 -18.43 12.37
N VAL A 198 -19.79 -17.41 11.81
CA VAL A 198 -20.27 -16.62 10.69
C VAL A 198 -19.52 -17.04 9.42
N ILE A 199 -20.25 -17.53 8.43
CA ILE A 199 -19.74 -17.77 7.08
C ILE A 199 -20.02 -16.52 6.26
N SER A 200 -19.01 -15.68 6.10
CA SER A 200 -19.12 -14.42 5.36
C SER A 200 -18.77 -14.64 3.90
N LEU A 201 -19.75 -14.51 3.01
CA LEU A 201 -19.52 -14.53 1.57
C LEU A 201 -18.87 -13.21 1.15
N ILE A 202 -17.63 -13.27 0.68
CA ILE A 202 -16.88 -12.11 0.18
C ILE A 202 -16.99 -12.11 -1.33
N SER A 203 -17.61 -11.06 -1.85
CA SER A 203 -17.83 -10.81 -3.27
C SER A 203 -17.46 -9.37 -3.62
N ARG A 204 -17.46 -9.05 -4.91
CA ARG A 204 -17.29 -7.68 -5.37
C ARG A 204 -18.39 -6.79 -4.82
N ASP A 205 -19.64 -7.28 -4.80
CA ASP A 205 -20.79 -6.55 -4.25
C ASP A 205 -20.60 -6.25 -2.76
N TYR A 206 -20.07 -7.22 -1.98
CA TYR A 206 -19.74 -7.01 -0.57
C TYR A 206 -18.67 -5.92 -0.40
N LEU A 207 -17.57 -6.00 -1.16
CA LEU A 207 -16.43 -5.08 -1.04
C LEU A 207 -16.68 -3.67 -1.63
N GLN A 208 -17.72 -3.52 -2.45
CA GLN A 208 -18.18 -2.25 -3.01
C GLN A 208 -19.38 -1.67 -2.27
N ASN A 209 -19.95 -2.39 -1.30
CA ASN A 209 -21.06 -1.90 -0.50
C ASN A 209 -20.58 -1.11 0.72
N GLU A 210 -21.05 0.13 0.82
CA GLU A 210 -20.67 1.09 1.86
C GLU A 210 -20.98 0.58 3.27
N ASN A 211 -22.20 0.07 3.51
CA ASN A 211 -22.60 -0.44 4.82
C ASN A 211 -21.78 -1.68 5.21
N CYS A 212 -21.60 -2.62 4.27
CA CYS A 212 -20.81 -3.83 4.54
C CYS A 212 -19.38 -3.49 4.99
N ILE A 213 -18.70 -2.62 4.24
CA ILE A 213 -17.31 -2.29 4.52
C ILE A 213 -17.18 -1.39 5.75
N LYS A 214 -18.06 -0.41 5.92
CA LYS A 214 -18.07 0.47 7.09
C LYS A 214 -18.24 -0.33 8.38
N GLU A 215 -19.25 -1.19 8.46
CA GLU A 215 -19.48 -1.99 9.66
C GLU A 215 -18.34 -2.98 9.92
N LEU A 216 -17.73 -3.52 8.86
CA LEU A 216 -16.55 -4.37 8.98
C LEU A 216 -15.32 -3.59 9.50
N ILE A 217 -15.10 -2.36 9.03
CA ILE A 217 -14.04 -1.48 9.51
C ILE A 217 -14.26 -1.15 10.99
N GLU A 218 -15.46 -0.67 11.34
CA GLU A 218 -15.81 -0.27 12.70
C GLU A 218 -15.60 -1.44 13.67
N TYR A 219 -16.17 -2.61 13.35
CA TYR A 219 -16.10 -3.77 14.22
C TYR A 219 -14.70 -4.34 14.36
N THR A 220 -13.97 -4.49 13.25
CA THR A 220 -12.60 -5.04 13.29
C THR A 220 -11.59 -4.08 13.89
N SER A 221 -11.92 -2.79 14.01
CA SER A 221 -11.09 -1.83 14.74
C SER A 221 -11.29 -1.94 16.24
N SER A 222 -12.50 -2.28 16.70
CA SER A 222 -12.80 -2.48 18.13
C SER A 222 -12.49 -3.88 18.64
N ASP A 223 -12.79 -4.92 17.85
CA ASP A 223 -12.79 -6.32 18.29
C ASP A 223 -12.38 -7.28 17.16
N LEU A 224 -11.15 -7.10 16.68
CA LEU A 224 -10.56 -7.95 15.64
C LEU A 224 -10.47 -9.42 16.06
N GLU A 225 -10.20 -9.67 17.35
CA GLU A 225 -10.01 -11.02 17.89
C GLU A 225 -11.30 -11.81 17.79
N ASN A 226 -12.42 -11.24 18.25
CA ASN A 226 -13.73 -11.88 18.18
C ASN A 226 -14.19 -12.06 16.72
N TYR A 227 -13.86 -11.10 15.84
CA TYR A 227 -14.14 -11.24 14.41
C TYR A 227 -13.41 -12.45 13.80
N ILE A 228 -12.08 -12.54 13.97
CA ILE A 228 -11.28 -13.64 13.41
C ILE A 228 -11.70 -14.98 13.99
N PHE A 229 -12.05 -15.02 15.28
CA PHE A 229 -12.42 -16.25 15.97
C PHE A 229 -13.78 -16.82 15.52
N HIS A 230 -14.68 -15.98 15.01
CA HIS A 230 -15.99 -16.44 14.58
C HIS A 230 -16.19 -16.48 13.07
N THR A 231 -15.25 -15.99 12.26
CA THR A 231 -15.50 -15.82 10.81
C THR A 231 -14.77 -16.82 9.94
N VAL A 232 -15.51 -17.45 9.01
CA VAL A 232 -14.97 -18.11 7.83
C VAL A 232 -15.29 -17.25 6.60
N HIS A 233 -14.26 -16.82 5.86
CA HIS A 233 -14.45 -16.09 4.61
C HIS A 233 -14.64 -17.05 3.45
N VAL A 234 -15.82 -17.05 2.83
CA VAL A 234 -16.06 -17.78 1.57
C VAL A 234 -15.94 -16.82 0.41
N LEU A 235 -14.87 -16.93 -0.37
CA LEU A 235 -14.58 -16.01 -1.47
C LEU A 235 -15.35 -16.45 -2.72
N LEU A 236 -16.13 -15.55 -3.33
CA LEU A 236 -16.80 -15.78 -4.61
C LEU A 236 -15.85 -15.52 -5.78
N GLU A 237 -16.18 -16.09 -6.94
CA GLU A 237 -15.30 -16.12 -8.12
C GLU A 237 -14.85 -14.73 -8.59
N ASP A 238 -15.71 -13.73 -8.42
CA ASP A 238 -15.45 -12.34 -8.78
C ASP A 238 -14.35 -11.65 -7.96
N VAL A 239 -13.93 -12.19 -6.81
CA VAL A 239 -12.87 -11.61 -5.97
C VAL A 239 -11.58 -12.41 -5.96
N TYR A 240 -11.55 -13.60 -6.56
CA TYR A 240 -10.31 -14.40 -6.67
C TYR A 240 -9.97 -14.79 -8.12
N GLU A 241 -10.84 -14.50 -9.08
CA GLU A 241 -10.59 -14.57 -10.51
C GLU A 241 -11.04 -13.28 -11.20
N GLY A 242 -10.45 -12.99 -12.38
CA GLY A 242 -10.82 -11.83 -13.20
C GLY A 242 -10.28 -10.50 -12.69
N ASP A 243 -10.85 -9.40 -13.19
CA ASP A 243 -10.33 -8.04 -13.00
C ASP A 243 -10.42 -7.52 -11.56
N PHE A 244 -11.18 -8.19 -10.68
CA PHE A 244 -11.37 -7.82 -9.27
C PHE A 244 -10.68 -8.79 -8.30
N ASN A 245 -9.71 -9.56 -8.79
CA ASN A 245 -8.94 -10.49 -7.97
C ASN A 245 -8.14 -9.76 -6.88
N ILE A 246 -8.57 -9.90 -5.63
CA ILE A 246 -7.96 -9.22 -4.48
C ILE A 246 -6.58 -9.77 -4.10
N PHE A 247 -6.15 -10.88 -4.71
CA PHE A 247 -4.83 -11.47 -4.49
C PHE A 247 -3.73 -10.84 -5.36
N ASP A 248 -4.10 -10.17 -6.44
CA ASP A 248 -3.14 -9.46 -7.28
C ASP A 248 -3.16 -7.95 -7.03
N SER A 249 -2.17 -7.23 -7.59
CA SER A 249 -2.09 -5.78 -7.44
C SER A 249 -3.11 -5.02 -8.30
N LEU A 250 -3.53 -5.60 -9.43
CA LEU A 250 -4.44 -4.94 -10.37
C LEU A 250 -5.88 -4.92 -9.86
N GLY A 251 -6.40 -6.05 -9.37
CA GLY A 251 -7.74 -6.14 -8.78
C GLY A 251 -7.89 -5.31 -7.51
N ARG A 252 -6.83 -5.23 -6.69
CA ARG A 252 -6.79 -4.28 -5.56
C ARG A 252 -6.81 -2.83 -6.03
N SER A 253 -6.08 -2.52 -7.10
CA SER A 253 -6.12 -1.19 -7.71
C SER A 253 -7.50 -0.85 -8.28
N GLU A 254 -8.20 -1.81 -8.89
CA GLU A 254 -9.57 -1.60 -9.40
C GLU A 254 -10.58 -1.40 -8.27
N LEU A 255 -10.45 -2.11 -7.15
CA LEU A 255 -11.28 -1.88 -5.96
C LEU A 255 -11.02 -0.48 -5.35
N LEU A 256 -9.76 -0.08 -5.23
CA LEU A 256 -9.41 1.26 -4.75
C LEU A 256 -9.92 2.35 -5.69
N LYS A 257 -9.81 2.13 -7.01
CA LYS A 257 -10.32 3.01 -8.04
C LYS A 257 -11.83 3.17 -7.96
N TYR A 258 -12.59 2.11 -7.67
CA TYR A 258 -14.03 2.21 -7.42
C TYR A 258 -14.34 3.23 -6.31
N TRP A 259 -13.68 3.09 -5.15
CA TRP A 259 -13.90 3.99 -4.02
C TRP A 259 -13.39 5.41 -4.28
N LYS A 260 -12.28 5.57 -4.99
CA LYS A 260 -11.77 6.89 -5.43
C LYS A 260 -12.74 7.59 -6.37
N LEU A 261 -13.25 6.90 -7.39
CA LEU A 261 -14.25 7.45 -8.31
C LEU A 261 -15.55 7.82 -7.57
N ARG A 262 -15.95 7.01 -6.58
CA ARG A 262 -17.10 7.31 -5.73
C ARG A 262 -16.87 8.58 -4.91
N SER A 263 -15.69 8.73 -4.31
CA SER A 263 -15.28 9.95 -3.60
C SER A 263 -15.24 11.16 -4.53
N GLU A 264 -14.63 11.06 -5.70
CA GLU A 264 -14.54 12.13 -6.70
C GLU A 264 -15.92 12.60 -7.16
N LYS A 265 -16.84 11.66 -7.41
CA LYS A 265 -18.23 11.98 -7.78
C LYS A 265 -18.97 12.72 -6.67
N LEU A 266 -18.72 12.38 -5.41
CA LEU A 266 -19.26 13.10 -4.27
C LEU A 266 -18.62 14.48 -4.11
N GLU A 267 -17.31 14.62 -4.30
CA GLU A 267 -16.63 15.92 -4.32
C GLU A 267 -17.17 16.82 -5.45
N GLU A 268 -17.45 16.27 -6.62
CA GLU A 268 -18.07 17.00 -7.72
C GLU A 268 -19.50 17.44 -7.40
N ASN A 269 -20.33 16.55 -6.86
CA ASN A 269 -21.67 16.91 -6.41
C ASN A 269 -21.63 18.00 -5.33
N HIS A 270 -20.69 17.88 -4.40
CA HIS A 270 -20.43 18.86 -3.36
C HIS A 270 -20.02 20.21 -3.96
N ARG A 271 -19.19 20.22 -5.02
CA ARG A 271 -18.85 21.43 -5.80
C ARG A 271 -20.07 22.07 -6.46
N LEU A 272 -20.93 21.27 -7.11
CA LEU A 272 -22.11 21.81 -7.81
C LEU A 272 -23.08 22.50 -6.85
N ILE A 273 -23.22 21.98 -5.63
CA ILE A 273 -24.06 22.56 -4.58
C ILE A 273 -23.46 23.86 -4.04
N LEU A 274 -22.13 23.95 -3.92
CA LEU A 274 -21.44 25.18 -3.53
C LEU A 274 -21.68 26.35 -4.50
N GLY A 275 -21.83 26.06 -5.80
CA GLY A 275 -22.16 27.08 -6.81
C GLY A 275 -23.58 27.64 -6.72
N VAL A 276 -24.49 26.93 -6.04
CA VAL A 276 -25.91 27.26 -5.97
C VAL A 276 -26.29 27.35 -4.49
N LYS A 277 -26.05 28.50 -3.82
CA LYS A 277 -26.35 28.80 -2.39
C LYS A 277 -27.64 28.12 -1.85
N LYS A 278 -27.62 26.83 -1.56
CA LYS A 278 -28.80 26.08 -1.14
C LYS A 278 -28.41 24.94 -0.22
N ASP A 279 -29.15 24.94 0.88
CA ASP A 279 -29.37 23.86 1.83
C ASP A 279 -28.13 23.37 2.60
N LYS A 280 -27.94 23.98 3.78
CA LYS A 280 -26.92 23.61 4.76
C LYS A 280 -27.04 22.13 5.17
N ASP A 281 -28.23 21.55 5.16
CA ASP A 281 -28.45 20.17 5.59
C ASP A 281 -27.96 19.18 4.52
N ILE A 282 -28.19 19.49 3.24
CA ILE A 282 -27.63 18.70 2.12
C ILE A 282 -26.11 18.76 2.14
N PHE A 283 -25.54 19.95 2.40
CA PHE A 283 -24.09 20.09 2.53
C PHE A 283 -23.54 19.23 3.68
N LEU A 284 -24.12 19.33 4.88
CA LEU A 284 -23.67 18.56 6.04
C LEU A 284 -23.76 17.06 5.79
N LYS A 285 -24.83 16.60 5.12
CA LYS A 285 -24.99 15.21 4.71
C LYS A 285 -23.88 14.76 3.76
N LEU A 286 -23.64 15.49 2.67
CA LEU A 286 -22.60 15.16 1.70
C LEU A 286 -21.19 15.21 2.30
N SER A 287 -20.93 16.16 3.19
CA SER A 287 -19.65 16.25 3.90
C SER A 287 -19.44 15.03 4.82
N SER A 288 -20.50 14.56 5.49
CA SER A 288 -20.47 13.32 6.26
C SER A 288 -20.22 12.10 5.37
N GLU A 289 -20.97 11.93 4.28
CA GLU A 289 -20.80 10.83 3.32
C GLU A 289 -19.39 10.81 2.72
N LEU A 290 -18.85 11.99 2.37
CA LEU A 290 -17.50 12.11 1.85
C LEU A 290 -16.45 11.70 2.89
N LYS A 291 -16.62 12.10 4.15
CA LYS A 291 -15.73 11.68 5.25
C LYS A 291 -15.74 10.17 5.42
N GLU A 292 -16.92 9.56 5.41
CA GLU A 292 -17.09 8.11 5.54
C GLU A 292 -16.43 7.35 4.39
N ILE A 293 -16.57 7.81 3.15
CA ILE A 293 -15.91 7.19 2.00
C ILE A 293 -14.40 7.34 2.06
N LYS A 294 -13.88 8.48 2.54
CA LYS A 294 -12.44 8.64 2.76
C LYS A 294 -11.92 7.65 3.81
N GLU A 295 -12.66 7.46 4.90
CA GLU A 295 -12.34 6.44 5.91
C GLU A 295 -12.34 5.03 5.32
N ILE A 296 -13.30 4.70 4.44
CA ILE A 296 -13.30 3.43 3.70
C ILE A 296 -12.03 3.29 2.87
N ILE A 297 -11.64 4.30 2.08
CA ILE A 297 -10.42 4.26 1.25
C ILE A 297 -9.17 4.02 2.11
N VAL A 298 -9.08 4.65 3.29
CA VAL A 298 -7.97 4.48 4.23
C VAL A 298 -7.82 3.02 4.67
N GLU A 299 -8.93 2.45 5.10
CA GLU A 299 -8.94 1.15 5.77
C GLU A 299 -9.10 -0.03 4.79
N LEU A 300 -9.44 0.25 3.53
CA LEU A 300 -9.71 -0.76 2.51
C LEU A 300 -8.56 -1.76 2.36
N ASN A 301 -7.31 -1.26 2.32
CA ASN A 301 -6.15 -2.15 2.21
C ASN A 301 -6.00 -3.05 3.43
N ARG A 302 -6.28 -2.53 4.65
CA ARG A 302 -6.26 -3.34 5.87
C ARG A 302 -7.34 -4.42 5.83
N ILE A 303 -8.55 -4.08 5.40
CA ILE A 303 -9.67 -5.04 5.27
C ILE A 303 -9.38 -6.10 4.21
N VAL A 304 -8.89 -5.69 3.04
CA VAL A 304 -8.52 -6.63 1.98
C VAL A 304 -7.39 -7.54 2.46
N ASP A 305 -6.37 -7.01 3.14
CA ASP A 305 -5.30 -7.82 3.70
C ASP A 305 -5.81 -8.75 4.82
N LEU A 306 -6.73 -8.30 5.67
CA LEU A 306 -7.38 -9.14 6.68
C LEU A 306 -8.03 -10.36 6.01
N ILE A 307 -8.83 -10.15 4.97
CA ILE A 307 -9.50 -11.24 4.23
C ILE A 307 -8.48 -12.13 3.51
N ARG A 308 -7.52 -11.51 2.79
CA ARG A 308 -6.52 -12.21 1.97
C ARG A 308 -5.57 -13.05 2.80
N THR A 309 -5.17 -12.54 3.96
CA THR A 309 -4.20 -13.21 4.83
C THR A 309 -4.87 -14.09 5.89
N SER A 310 -6.19 -14.01 6.05
CA SER A 310 -6.96 -14.90 6.92
C SER A 310 -6.64 -16.38 6.63
N ASP A 311 -6.29 -17.14 7.67
CA ASP A 311 -6.12 -18.59 7.58
C ASP A 311 -7.46 -19.31 7.38
N TYR A 312 -8.56 -18.64 7.75
CA TYR A 312 -9.92 -19.17 7.72
C TYR A 312 -10.69 -18.65 6.49
N LYS A 313 -10.05 -18.74 5.32
CA LYS A 313 -10.66 -18.41 4.03
C LYS A 313 -10.74 -19.64 3.11
N ILE A 314 -11.77 -19.70 2.29
CA ILE A 314 -11.99 -20.79 1.33
C ILE A 314 -12.72 -20.27 0.09
N LEU A 315 -12.39 -20.78 -1.10
CA LEU A 315 -13.12 -20.37 -2.30
C LEU A 315 -14.48 -21.08 -2.34
N TYR A 316 -15.48 -20.40 -2.86
CA TYR A 316 -16.85 -20.89 -2.95
C TYR A 316 -16.98 -22.26 -3.62
N LYS A 317 -16.41 -22.42 -4.82
CA LYS A 317 -16.43 -23.69 -5.57
C LYS A 317 -15.84 -24.85 -4.76
N ILE A 318 -14.85 -24.55 -3.94
CA ILE A 318 -14.20 -25.54 -3.09
C ILE A 318 -15.11 -25.94 -1.94
N PHE A 319 -15.70 -24.96 -1.25
CA PHE A 319 -16.60 -25.22 -0.14
C PHE A 319 -17.70 -26.20 -0.56
N LEU A 320 -18.29 -25.96 -1.74
CA LEU A 320 -19.33 -26.82 -2.28
C LEU A 320 -18.85 -28.19 -2.78
N THR A 321 -17.62 -28.34 -3.26
CA THR A 321 -17.17 -29.61 -3.87
C THR A 321 -16.35 -30.51 -2.94
N LYS A 322 -15.58 -29.90 -2.03
CA LYS A 322 -14.57 -30.59 -1.21
C LYS A 322 -14.91 -30.70 0.27
N ILE A 323 -15.87 -29.94 0.79
CA ILE A 323 -16.32 -30.10 2.17
C ILE A 323 -17.50 -31.06 2.14
N ARG A 324 -17.27 -32.36 2.34
CA ARG A 324 -18.34 -33.38 2.21
C ARG A 324 -18.76 -33.97 3.54
N THR A 325 -17.92 -33.84 4.56
CA THR A 325 -18.14 -34.42 5.88
C THR A 325 -18.06 -33.34 6.96
N HIS A 326 -18.52 -33.69 8.17
CA HIS A 326 -18.32 -32.90 9.38
C HIS A 326 -16.84 -32.57 9.61
N ASP A 327 -15.96 -33.58 9.48
CA ASP A 327 -14.54 -33.43 9.70
C ASP A 327 -13.89 -32.48 8.67
N ASP A 328 -14.34 -32.51 7.41
CA ASP A 328 -13.85 -31.57 6.39
C ASP A 328 -14.15 -30.12 6.79
N LEU A 329 -15.34 -29.88 7.33
CA LEU A 329 -15.78 -28.56 7.76
C LEU A 329 -15.01 -28.12 9.01
N ILE A 330 -14.96 -28.96 10.05
CA ILE A 330 -14.25 -28.67 11.31
C ILE A 330 -12.78 -28.29 11.05
N ASN A 331 -12.15 -28.92 10.07
CA ASN A 331 -10.76 -28.64 9.72
C ASN A 331 -10.50 -27.25 9.14
N ILE A 332 -11.53 -26.55 8.65
CA ILE A 332 -11.42 -25.19 8.10
C ILE A 332 -11.99 -24.11 9.03
N LEU A 333 -12.62 -24.50 10.14
CA LEU A 333 -13.18 -23.54 11.09
C LEU A 333 -12.08 -22.81 11.87
N PRO A 334 -12.33 -21.57 12.31
CA PRO A 334 -11.47 -20.87 13.22
C PRO A 334 -11.18 -21.72 14.45
N LYS A 335 -9.90 -21.99 14.71
CA LYS A 335 -9.46 -22.61 15.94
C LYS A 335 -9.02 -21.50 16.87
N LYS A 336 -9.29 -21.64 18.17
CA LYS A 336 -8.76 -20.73 19.19
C LYS A 336 -7.24 -20.94 19.21
N THR A 337 -6.53 -20.22 18.35
CA THR A 337 -5.08 -20.14 18.40
C THR A 337 -4.76 -19.41 19.68
N ASN A 338 -3.90 -20.00 20.52
CA ASN A 338 -3.35 -19.28 21.65
C ASN A 338 -2.70 -18.01 21.09
N ILE A 339 -3.25 -16.85 21.46
CA ILE A 339 -2.70 -15.55 21.12
C ILE A 339 -1.23 -15.60 21.55
N ARG A 340 -0.33 -15.41 20.60
CA ARG A 340 1.09 -15.39 20.93
C ARG A 340 1.33 -14.15 21.77
N GLU A 341 1.89 -14.35 22.97
CA GLU A 341 2.44 -13.24 23.72
C GLU A 341 3.53 -12.59 22.88
N ILE A 342 3.40 -11.29 22.67
CA ILE A 342 4.47 -10.50 22.05
C ILE A 342 5.65 -10.57 23.02
N ASN A 343 6.86 -10.77 22.50
CA ASN A 343 8.06 -10.72 23.32
C ASN A 343 8.10 -9.42 24.15
N TYR A 344 8.46 -9.53 25.42
CA TYR A 344 8.54 -8.42 26.38
C TYR A 344 9.22 -7.15 25.83
N GLU A 345 10.33 -7.28 25.10
CA GLU A 345 11.05 -6.12 24.54
C GLU A 345 10.20 -5.37 23.49
N LEU A 346 9.52 -6.11 22.62
CA LEU A 346 8.63 -5.52 21.62
C LEU A 346 7.38 -4.90 22.26
N GLU A 347 6.88 -5.48 23.35
CA GLU A 347 5.78 -4.90 24.11
C GLU A 347 6.20 -3.58 24.79
N LYS A 348 7.41 -3.53 25.34
CA LYS A 348 8.02 -2.30 25.88
C LYS A 348 8.15 -1.24 24.79
N THR A 349 8.67 -1.58 23.61
CA THR A 349 8.72 -0.67 22.44
C THR A 349 7.33 -0.16 22.07
N TYR A 350 6.34 -1.04 21.92
CA TYR A 350 4.96 -0.68 21.59
C TYR A 350 4.36 0.31 22.59
N LYS A 351 4.54 0.06 23.89
CA LYS A 351 4.07 0.93 24.98
C LYS A 351 4.84 2.26 25.05
N GLY A 352 6.11 2.26 24.65
CA GLY A 352 6.97 3.44 24.63
C GLY A 352 6.58 4.47 23.55
N ILE A 353 6.06 4.03 22.41
CA ILE A 353 5.61 4.91 21.33
C ILE A 353 4.29 5.58 21.74
N LYS A 354 4.31 6.87 22.11
CA LYS A 354 3.11 7.63 22.50
C LYS A 354 2.66 8.53 21.36
N ILE A 355 1.41 8.39 20.94
CA ILE A 355 0.77 9.19 19.87
C ILE A 355 -0.33 10.02 20.54
N PRO A 356 -0.12 11.33 20.82
CA PRO A 356 -1.00 12.11 21.70
C PRO A 356 -2.32 12.54 21.05
N SER A 357 -2.28 13.09 19.84
CA SER A 357 -3.44 13.58 19.11
C SER A 357 -3.12 13.69 17.62
N MET A 358 -4.13 13.46 16.78
CA MET A 358 -4.03 13.59 15.33
C MET A 358 -4.11 15.05 14.85
N ASN A 359 -4.78 15.94 15.60
CA ASN A 359 -5.02 17.32 15.15
C ASN A 359 -5.21 18.36 16.27
N ASP A 360 -4.93 18.04 17.54
CA ASP A 360 -5.00 19.03 18.64
C ASP A 360 -3.68 19.80 18.74
N PRO A 361 -3.62 21.09 18.36
CA PRO A 361 -2.38 21.88 18.41
C PRO A 361 -1.84 22.08 19.84
N ASN A 362 -2.65 21.88 20.88
CA ASN A 362 -2.19 21.94 22.28
C ASN A 362 -1.57 20.62 22.75
N LYS A 363 -1.78 19.53 22.00
CA LYS A 363 -1.22 18.20 22.24
C LYS A 363 -0.62 17.62 20.95
N PRO A 364 0.33 18.32 20.32
CA PRO A 364 0.90 17.86 19.06
C PRO A 364 1.66 16.57 19.25
N GLU A 365 1.77 15.79 18.18
CA GLU A 365 2.51 14.52 18.22
C GLU A 365 4.01 14.66 17.99
N PHE A 366 4.44 15.78 17.40
CA PHE A 366 5.82 16.00 16.99
C PHE A 366 6.41 17.27 17.64
N PRO A 367 7.72 17.31 17.95
CA PRO A 367 8.65 16.18 18.03
C PRO A 367 8.20 15.10 19.04
N PRO A 368 8.54 13.82 18.86
CA PRO A 368 7.87 12.75 19.59
C PRO A 368 8.41 12.54 21.01
N LEU A 369 7.49 12.23 21.93
CA LEU A 369 7.80 11.71 23.25
C LEU A 369 8.34 10.27 23.18
N PRO A 370 9.17 9.83 24.14
CA PRO A 370 9.65 10.58 25.31
C PRO A 370 10.90 11.42 25.04
N PHE A 371 11.52 11.33 23.86
CA PHE A 371 12.85 11.89 23.57
C PHE A 371 12.86 13.40 23.34
N TYR A 372 11.72 13.96 22.95
CA TYR A 372 11.59 15.38 22.67
C TYR A 372 10.28 15.91 23.24
N LYS A 373 10.23 17.22 23.50
CA LYS A 373 9.00 17.90 23.93
C LYS A 373 8.17 18.26 22.69
N PRO A 374 6.96 17.69 22.52
CA PRO A 374 6.10 18.07 21.41
C PRO A 374 5.70 19.55 21.51
N LYS A 375 5.62 20.22 20.36
CA LYS A 375 5.19 21.62 20.27
C LYS A 375 4.63 21.92 18.87
N PHE A 376 3.67 22.84 18.79
CA PHE A 376 3.13 23.33 17.53
C PHE A 376 3.20 24.85 17.52
N PRO A 377 3.86 25.47 16.51
CA PRO A 377 4.65 24.84 15.44
C PRO A 377 5.88 24.09 15.97
N ALA A 378 6.26 22.99 15.31
CA ALA A 378 7.39 22.16 15.71
C ALA A 378 8.76 22.78 15.34
N SER A 379 8.81 23.59 14.29
CA SER A 379 10.02 24.32 13.87
C SER A 379 9.79 25.84 13.83
N GLU A 380 10.86 26.62 13.86
CA GLU A 380 10.79 28.08 13.92
C GLU A 380 10.46 28.72 12.57
N THR A 381 9.79 29.88 12.63
CA THR A 381 9.66 30.78 11.48
C THR A 381 10.17 32.16 11.87
N TYR A 382 11.12 32.70 11.14
CA TYR A 382 11.72 34.01 11.45
C TYR A 382 12.03 34.83 10.20
N LYS A 383 12.18 36.14 10.38
CA LYS A 383 12.44 37.08 9.27
C LYS A 383 13.91 37.04 8.84
N ILE A 384 14.17 37.04 7.53
CA ILE A 384 15.51 37.06 6.95
C ILE A 384 15.70 38.28 6.05
N LYS A 385 16.95 38.71 5.86
CA LYS A 385 17.32 39.80 4.96
C LYS A 385 17.59 39.24 3.56
N VAL A 386 16.85 39.72 2.56
CA VAL A 386 17.06 39.38 1.15
C VAL A 386 17.13 40.66 0.33
N PRO A 387 18.21 40.91 -0.43
CA PRO A 387 18.39 42.16 -1.17
C PRO A 387 17.25 42.47 -2.16
N GLY A 388 16.54 43.57 -1.92
CA GLY A 388 15.43 44.04 -2.75
C GLY A 388 14.03 43.68 -2.23
N PHE A 389 13.93 42.97 -1.11
CA PHE A 389 12.66 42.63 -0.46
C PHE A 389 12.65 43.09 1.00
N THR A 390 11.49 43.50 1.51
CA THR A 390 11.34 44.05 2.87
C THR A 390 10.65 43.08 3.85
N ASN A 391 10.02 42.01 3.34
CA ASN A 391 9.19 41.12 4.15
C ASN A 391 9.36 39.63 3.80
N VAL A 392 10.58 39.11 3.96
CA VAL A 392 10.89 37.69 3.73
C VAL A 392 11.04 36.94 5.05
N TRP A 393 10.28 35.85 5.18
CA TRP A 393 10.28 34.92 6.31
C TRP A 393 10.86 33.58 5.87
N LEU A 394 11.52 32.89 6.79
CA LEU A 394 12.06 31.56 6.61
C LEU A 394 11.40 30.61 7.59
N LYS A 395 10.77 29.54 7.09
CA LYS A 395 10.34 28.38 7.86
C LYS A 395 11.53 27.41 7.95
N ASP A 396 12.08 27.21 9.15
CA ASP A 396 13.37 26.53 9.32
C ASP A 396 13.27 25.13 9.94
N GLU A 397 13.16 24.11 9.08
CA GLU A 397 13.14 22.70 9.50
C GLU A 397 14.53 22.17 9.92
N SER A 398 15.58 23.00 9.90
CA SER A 398 16.91 22.62 10.40
C SER A 398 16.97 22.41 11.91
N THR A 399 15.92 22.85 12.63
CA THR A 399 15.77 22.74 14.08
C THR A 399 15.20 21.39 14.54
N ASN A 400 14.77 20.54 13.61
CA ASN A 400 14.27 19.20 13.92
C ASN A 400 15.37 18.29 14.51
N PRO A 401 15.00 17.18 15.19
CA PRO A 401 15.92 16.21 15.79
C PRO A 401 17.17 15.87 14.97
N THR A 402 17.02 15.44 13.71
CA THR A 402 18.11 15.12 12.80
C THR A 402 18.52 16.29 11.91
N GLY A 403 17.88 17.45 12.08
CA GLY A 403 18.16 18.68 11.36
C GLY A 403 17.44 18.80 10.01
N THR A 404 16.41 18.01 9.74
CA THR A 404 15.67 18.09 8.48
C THR A 404 14.18 17.82 8.64
N HIS A 405 13.36 18.30 7.70
CA HIS A 405 11.93 17.97 7.60
C HIS A 405 11.63 16.46 7.51
N LYS A 406 12.62 15.64 7.08
CA LYS A 406 12.45 14.18 6.98
C LYS A 406 12.16 13.49 8.32
N ASP A 407 12.36 14.18 9.45
CA ASP A 407 11.95 13.68 10.77
C ASP A 407 10.43 13.51 10.89
N ARG A 408 9.66 14.33 10.17
CA ARG A 408 8.19 14.17 10.11
C ARG A 408 7.83 12.83 9.44
N LEU A 409 8.48 12.49 8.32
CA LEU A 409 8.35 11.17 7.68
C LEU A 409 8.84 10.04 8.60
N ALA A 410 9.97 10.23 9.29
CA ALA A 410 10.51 9.23 10.19
C ALA A 410 9.53 8.89 11.32
N TRP A 411 8.81 9.89 11.82
CA TRP A 411 7.75 9.69 12.82
C TRP A 411 6.59 8.85 12.29
N GLU A 412 6.11 9.11 11.07
CA GLU A 412 5.07 8.28 10.43
C GLU A 412 5.49 6.81 10.32
N VAL A 413 6.76 6.56 9.99
CA VAL A 413 7.32 5.20 9.93
C VAL A 413 7.30 4.53 11.31
N VAL A 414 7.63 5.26 12.38
CA VAL A 414 7.53 4.74 13.76
C VAL A 414 6.08 4.42 14.14
N ILE A 415 5.13 5.30 13.81
CA ILE A 415 3.69 5.03 14.02
C ILE A 415 3.27 3.76 13.29
N LYS A 416 3.69 3.59 12.03
CA LYS A 416 3.41 2.37 11.26
C LYS A 416 3.96 1.13 11.93
N TYR A 417 5.18 1.18 12.46
CA TYR A 417 5.77 0.06 13.21
C TYR A 417 5.02 -0.24 14.50
N LYS A 418 4.47 0.75 15.20
CA LYS A 418 3.60 0.50 16.37
C LYS A 418 2.44 -0.42 16.00
N SER A 419 1.75 -0.16 14.88
CA SER A 419 0.67 -1.01 14.39
C SER A 419 1.15 -2.39 13.93
N LEU A 420 2.34 -2.48 13.31
CA LEU A 420 2.93 -3.76 12.90
C LEU A 420 3.31 -4.64 14.09
N ILE A 421 3.86 -4.06 15.16
CA ILE A 421 4.19 -4.78 16.41
C ILE A 421 2.92 -5.34 17.04
N GLN A 422 1.84 -4.56 17.11
CA GLN A 422 0.55 -5.05 17.58
C GLN A 422 0.02 -6.22 16.74
N GLY A 423 0.27 -6.19 15.43
CA GLY A 423 -0.09 -7.26 14.50
C GLY A 423 0.69 -8.57 14.70
N LEU A 424 1.79 -8.59 15.46
CA LEU A 424 2.55 -9.81 15.75
C LEU A 424 1.79 -10.83 16.59
N LYS A 425 0.71 -10.42 17.27
CA LYS A 425 -0.25 -11.36 17.88
C LYS A 425 -0.76 -12.41 16.89
N TYR A 426 -0.74 -12.09 15.59
CA TYR A 426 -1.30 -12.88 14.50
C TYR A 426 -0.27 -13.24 13.41
N LYS A 427 0.99 -12.82 13.54
CA LYS A 427 2.03 -13.00 12.52
C LYS A 427 3.32 -13.49 13.14
N ASP A 428 4.07 -14.28 12.38
CA ASP A 428 5.33 -14.86 12.85
C ASP A 428 6.52 -13.89 12.89
N TYR A 429 6.44 -12.75 12.21
CA TYR A 429 7.58 -11.84 12.06
C TYR A 429 7.17 -10.37 11.88
N LEU A 430 8.07 -9.47 12.29
CA LEU A 430 7.96 -8.03 12.07
C LEU A 430 8.57 -7.71 10.69
N PRO A 431 7.79 -7.21 9.72
CA PRO A 431 8.32 -6.94 8.38
C PRO A 431 9.33 -5.79 8.40
N GLN A 432 10.39 -5.91 7.61
CA GLN A 432 11.35 -4.83 7.41
C GLN A 432 10.89 -3.89 6.27
N MET A 433 11.40 -2.67 6.27
CA MET A 433 11.08 -1.67 5.27
C MET A 433 12.24 -1.42 4.31
N SER A 434 11.93 -1.27 3.02
CA SER A 434 12.84 -0.87 1.95
C SER A 434 12.56 0.56 1.48
N ILE A 435 13.59 1.32 1.12
CA ILE A 435 13.44 2.69 0.61
C ILE A 435 14.54 3.03 -0.41
N ILE A 436 14.19 3.76 -1.49
CA ILE A 436 15.17 4.48 -2.30
C ILE A 436 15.46 5.83 -1.65
N SER A 437 16.73 6.14 -1.37
CA SER A 437 17.10 7.41 -0.71
C SER A 437 18.43 8.00 -1.18
N SER A 438 18.51 9.33 -1.18
CA SER A 438 19.77 10.08 -1.31
C SER A 438 20.47 10.32 0.05
N GLY A 439 19.91 9.81 1.15
CA GLY A 439 20.53 9.78 2.47
C GLY A 439 19.67 10.35 3.58
N SER A 440 19.18 11.60 3.45
CA SER A 440 18.51 12.30 4.57
C SER A 440 17.28 11.57 5.12
N ALA A 441 16.45 10.99 4.25
CA ALA A 441 15.28 10.23 4.69
C ALA A 441 15.69 8.92 5.39
N ALA A 442 16.63 8.19 4.81
CA ALA A 442 17.14 6.94 5.39
C ALA A 442 17.76 7.17 6.78
N ILE A 443 18.59 8.20 6.92
CA ILE A 443 19.23 8.58 8.19
C ILE A 443 18.19 8.98 9.23
N ALA A 444 17.20 9.80 8.86
CA ALA A 444 16.15 10.23 9.77
C ALA A 444 15.29 9.04 10.26
N ILE A 445 14.88 8.16 9.35
CA ILE A 445 14.09 6.97 9.67
C ILE A 445 14.89 6.06 10.60
N GLN A 446 16.12 5.69 10.25
CA GLN A 446 16.91 4.77 11.08
C GLN A 446 17.24 5.38 12.44
N HIS A 447 17.49 6.70 12.53
CA HIS A 447 17.67 7.38 13.81
C HIS A 447 16.44 7.19 14.72
N PHE A 448 15.24 7.38 14.19
CA PHE A 448 14.00 7.20 14.96
C PHE A 448 13.75 5.72 15.31
N LEU A 449 14.03 4.79 14.40
CA LEU A 449 13.97 3.35 14.71
C LEU A 449 14.90 3.00 15.88
N ASN A 450 16.12 3.55 15.90
CA ASN A 450 17.08 3.35 16.98
C ASN A 450 16.60 3.98 18.30
N LEU A 451 16.07 5.22 18.26
CA LEU A 451 15.54 5.90 19.45
C LEU A 451 14.44 5.07 20.12
N PHE A 452 13.48 4.58 19.34
CA PHE A 452 12.36 3.79 19.86
C PHE A 452 12.69 2.31 20.09
N GLU A 453 13.96 1.90 19.96
CA GLU A 453 14.40 0.50 20.11
C GLU A 453 13.62 -0.47 19.21
N ILE A 454 13.20 -0.04 18.01
CA ILE A 454 12.49 -0.92 17.06
C ILE A 454 13.54 -1.85 16.43
N PRO A 455 13.43 -3.19 16.58
CA PRO A 455 14.51 -4.12 16.26
C PRO A 455 14.54 -4.48 14.77
N VAL A 456 14.61 -3.46 13.91
CA VAL A 456 14.66 -3.60 12.45
C VAL A 456 15.74 -2.70 11.87
N LYS A 457 16.33 -3.14 10.76
CA LYS A 457 17.23 -2.33 9.95
C LYS A 457 16.47 -1.85 8.74
N LEU A 458 16.55 -0.56 8.46
CA LEU A 458 16.03 -0.01 7.23
C LEU A 458 16.91 -0.49 6.08
N LYS A 459 16.28 -1.09 5.07
CA LYS A 459 16.96 -1.53 3.86
C LYS A 459 16.94 -0.39 2.84
N VAL A 460 18.11 0.13 2.48
CA VAL A 460 18.24 1.37 1.74
C VAL A 460 18.89 1.10 0.39
N LEU A 461 18.12 1.31 -0.67
CA LEU A 461 18.61 1.24 -2.05
C LEU A 461 19.10 2.63 -2.48
N VAL A 462 20.36 2.72 -2.92
CA VAL A 462 20.96 3.97 -3.38
C VAL A 462 21.50 3.85 -4.80
N ASP A 463 21.70 5.00 -5.45
CA ASP A 463 22.45 5.02 -6.71
C ASP A 463 23.91 4.61 -6.46
N LYS A 464 24.45 3.79 -7.36
CA LYS A 464 25.85 3.35 -7.33
C LYS A 464 26.84 4.52 -7.30
N ASN A 465 26.47 5.70 -7.81
CA ASN A 465 27.32 6.88 -7.84
C ASN A 465 27.10 7.82 -6.64
N LEU A 466 26.26 7.46 -5.66
CA LEU A 466 26.06 8.26 -4.46
C LEU A 466 27.39 8.48 -3.72
N ASN A 467 27.57 9.69 -3.16
CA ASN A 467 28.77 10.06 -2.42
C ASN A 467 29.14 9.02 -1.35
N SER A 468 30.40 8.58 -1.33
CA SER A 468 30.89 7.53 -0.44
C SER A 468 30.75 7.87 1.05
N ASN A 469 30.88 9.15 1.44
CA ASN A 469 30.68 9.57 2.83
C ASN A 469 29.21 9.46 3.25
N ILE A 470 28.28 9.70 2.33
CA ILE A 470 26.84 9.50 2.59
C ILE A 470 26.55 8.01 2.75
N LYS A 471 27.09 7.15 1.85
CA LYS A 471 26.97 5.69 1.96
C LYS A 471 27.51 5.17 3.29
N ALA A 472 28.68 5.66 3.71
CA ALA A 472 29.26 5.33 5.01
C ALA A 472 28.33 5.75 6.16
N THR A 473 27.83 6.99 6.14
CA THR A 473 26.90 7.50 7.17
C THR A 473 25.62 6.66 7.26
N ILE A 474 25.05 6.22 6.12
CA ILE A 474 23.87 5.33 6.09
C ILE A 474 24.18 3.98 6.75
N LYS A 475 25.33 3.39 6.48
CA LYS A 475 25.75 2.13 7.13
C LYS A 475 26.01 2.32 8.62
N ASP A 476 26.73 3.37 8.98
CA ASP A 476 27.19 3.63 10.35
C ASP A 476 26.02 3.96 11.31
N ILE A 477 24.91 4.51 10.80
CA ILE A 477 23.69 4.69 11.61
C ILE A 477 22.87 3.40 11.80
N GLY A 478 23.19 2.34 11.06
CA GLY A 478 22.61 1.00 11.23
C GLY A 478 21.72 0.50 10.09
N CYS A 479 21.62 1.23 8.98
CA CYS A 479 20.87 0.76 7.81
C CYS A 479 21.61 -0.38 7.09
N GLU A 480 20.86 -1.19 6.34
CA GLU A 480 21.41 -2.13 5.37
C GLU A 480 21.45 -1.48 3.98
N LEU A 481 22.64 -1.27 3.42
CA LEU A 481 22.82 -0.51 2.17
C LEU A 481 22.92 -1.44 0.96
N TYR A 482 22.10 -1.16 -0.05
CA TYR A 482 22.08 -1.80 -1.37
C TYR A 482 22.35 -0.76 -2.45
N GLU A 483 22.98 -1.17 -3.54
CA GLU A 483 23.35 -0.26 -4.63
C GLU A 483 22.81 -0.77 -5.96
N THR A 484 22.26 0.13 -6.76
CA THR A 484 21.88 -0.15 -8.15
C THR A 484 22.08 1.09 -9.01
N ASP A 485 21.90 0.93 -10.31
CA ASP A 485 21.94 2.05 -11.25
C ASP A 485 20.52 2.62 -11.42
N LEU A 486 20.19 3.67 -10.65
CA LEU A 486 18.84 4.24 -10.63
C LEU A 486 18.52 5.04 -11.90
N SER A 487 19.49 5.28 -12.79
CA SER A 487 19.24 5.96 -14.06
C SER A 487 18.71 5.04 -15.16
N LYS A 488 18.77 3.71 -14.98
CA LYS A 488 18.41 2.76 -16.05
C LYS A 488 16.91 2.64 -16.30
N LYS A 489 16.11 2.61 -15.25
CA LYS A 489 14.65 2.49 -15.33
C LYS A 489 14.00 2.95 -14.03
N LEU A 490 12.73 3.30 -14.12
CA LEU A 490 11.86 3.41 -12.95
C LEU A 490 11.67 2.01 -12.33
N LEU A 491 11.87 1.89 -11.02
CA LEU A 491 11.72 0.64 -10.28
C LEU A 491 10.32 0.53 -9.67
N THR A 492 9.73 -0.65 -9.81
CA THR A 492 8.49 -1.02 -9.11
C THR A 492 8.77 -1.41 -7.66
N SER A 493 7.72 -1.40 -6.83
CA SER A 493 7.82 -1.79 -5.42
C SER A 493 8.37 -3.21 -5.22
N ASP A 494 7.95 -4.17 -6.05
CA ASP A 494 8.45 -5.54 -5.99
C ASP A 494 9.92 -5.64 -6.40
N GLU A 495 10.36 -4.86 -7.40
CA GLU A 495 11.78 -4.80 -7.78
C GLU A 495 12.64 -4.16 -6.71
N ILE A 496 12.16 -3.12 -6.02
CA ILE A 496 12.88 -2.50 -4.90
C ILE A 496 13.06 -3.50 -3.76
N LYS A 497 12.00 -4.24 -3.41
CA LYS A 497 12.07 -5.32 -2.41
C LYS A 497 13.00 -6.44 -2.84
N GLU A 498 12.98 -6.86 -4.10
CA GLU A 498 13.90 -7.87 -4.63
C GLU A 498 15.36 -7.39 -4.56
N LEU A 499 15.64 -6.16 -5.00
CA LEU A 499 16.98 -5.56 -4.96
C LEU A 499 17.52 -5.26 -3.55
N THR A 500 16.67 -5.34 -2.53
CA THR A 500 17.02 -5.11 -1.13
C THR A 500 16.87 -6.36 -0.26
N ASP A 501 16.75 -7.54 -0.86
CA ASP A 501 16.52 -8.82 -0.17
C ASP A 501 15.37 -8.73 0.85
N ASN A 502 14.24 -8.16 0.44
CA ASN A 502 13.09 -7.84 1.29
C ASN A 502 11.74 -8.24 0.67
N GLU A 503 11.67 -9.38 -0.03
CA GLU A 503 10.47 -9.80 -0.78
C GLU A 503 9.18 -9.81 0.06
N LYS A 504 9.31 -10.14 1.35
CA LYS A 504 8.21 -10.19 2.34
C LYS A 504 8.00 -8.89 3.11
N GLY A 505 8.84 -7.88 2.88
CA GLY A 505 8.77 -6.60 3.57
C GLY A 505 7.88 -5.58 2.86
N ILE A 506 8.08 -4.32 3.23
CA ILE A 506 7.28 -3.19 2.79
C ILE A 506 8.20 -2.17 2.11
N ASP A 507 7.87 -1.71 0.90
CA ASP A 507 8.60 -0.62 0.26
C ASP A 507 7.91 0.72 0.54
N ILE A 508 8.65 1.64 1.15
CA ILE A 508 8.19 2.96 1.59
C ILE A 508 8.79 4.09 0.73
N THR A 509 9.31 3.77 -0.45
CA THR A 509 9.85 4.77 -1.40
C THR A 509 8.80 5.77 -1.84
N TYR A 510 7.58 5.27 -2.08
CA TYR A 510 6.45 6.07 -2.54
C TYR A 510 5.50 6.33 -1.37
N ARG A 511 4.98 7.56 -1.29
CA ARG A 511 4.12 8.02 -0.19
C ARG A 511 2.89 7.13 -0.04
N GLU A 512 2.34 6.64 -1.13
CA GLU A 512 1.10 5.84 -1.18
C GLU A 512 1.16 4.57 -0.33
N THR A 513 2.35 4.05 -0.02
CA THR A 513 2.48 2.88 0.89
C THR A 513 2.26 3.25 2.35
N LEU A 514 2.70 4.45 2.77
CA LEU A 514 2.58 4.92 4.16
C LEU A 514 1.26 5.69 4.38
N ASP A 515 0.87 6.49 3.41
CA ASP A 515 -0.31 7.37 3.44
C ASP A 515 -1.09 7.24 2.10
N PRO A 516 -1.91 6.19 1.96
CA PRO A 516 -2.64 5.90 0.71
C PRO A 516 -3.61 7.01 0.27
N ASN A 517 -4.06 7.84 1.22
CA ASN A 517 -5.04 8.90 0.99
C ASN A 517 -4.39 10.26 0.78
N GLN A 518 -3.09 10.37 1.03
CA GLN A 518 -2.34 11.61 0.92
C GLN A 518 -2.86 12.72 1.86
N ASP A 519 -3.30 12.33 3.06
CA ASP A 519 -3.95 13.24 4.01
C ASP A 519 -3.07 13.57 5.24
N ASN A 520 -2.18 12.66 5.67
CA ASN A 520 -1.44 12.81 6.93
C ASN A 520 0.04 13.20 6.74
N TYR A 521 0.63 12.84 5.60
CA TYR A 521 2.07 13.04 5.39
C TYR A 521 2.45 14.53 5.27
N TYR A 522 3.24 15.04 6.23
CA TYR A 522 3.58 16.46 6.39
C TYR A 522 2.39 17.41 6.63
N ASP A 523 1.24 16.91 7.10
CA ASP A 523 0.05 17.73 7.34
C ASP A 523 0.28 18.81 8.40
N TRP A 524 0.88 18.48 9.55
CA TRP A 524 1.27 19.42 10.59
C TRP A 524 2.18 20.50 10.03
N MET A 525 3.25 20.13 9.32
CA MET A 525 4.17 21.08 8.68
C MET A 525 3.44 21.99 7.68
N SER A 526 2.45 21.45 6.96
CA SER A 526 1.66 22.20 6.00
C SER A 526 0.81 23.26 6.72
N TYR A 527 0.14 22.92 7.83
CA TYR A 527 -0.52 23.92 8.67
C TYR A 527 0.46 24.97 9.21
N GLU A 528 1.66 24.57 9.62
CA GLU A 528 2.69 25.50 10.10
C GLU A 528 3.13 26.52 9.04
N ILE A 529 3.19 26.10 7.78
CA ILE A 529 3.47 26.96 6.62
C ILE A 529 2.28 27.90 6.37
N LEU A 530 1.06 27.36 6.31
CA LEU A 530 -0.14 28.11 5.92
C LEU A 530 -0.54 29.15 6.96
N MET A 531 -0.38 28.87 8.26
CA MET A 531 -0.70 29.84 9.32
C MET A 531 0.24 31.06 9.32
N GLN A 532 1.34 31.04 8.57
CA GLN A 532 2.14 32.23 8.34
C GLN A 532 1.45 33.24 7.42
N ASN A 533 0.31 32.91 6.81
CA ASN A 533 -0.42 33.79 5.88
C ASN A 533 0.48 34.43 4.80
N PRO A 534 1.31 33.65 4.08
CA PRO A 534 2.15 34.21 3.03
C PRO A 534 1.32 34.65 1.83
N GLU A 535 1.72 35.72 1.14
CA GLU A 535 1.21 36.05 -0.19
C GLU A 535 1.96 35.25 -1.28
N TYR A 536 3.24 34.96 -1.03
CA TYR A 536 4.11 34.16 -1.88
C TYR A 536 4.86 33.13 -1.03
N CYS A 537 4.75 31.84 -1.36
CA CYS A 537 5.39 30.75 -0.62
C CYS A 537 6.30 29.93 -1.55
N PHE A 538 7.60 29.87 -1.24
CA PHE A 538 8.60 29.16 -2.03
C PHE A 538 9.06 27.90 -1.29
N ILE A 539 8.93 26.75 -1.93
CA ILE A 539 9.13 25.44 -1.31
C ILE A 539 10.03 24.60 -2.23
N PRO A 540 11.10 23.95 -1.73
CA PRO A 540 11.86 22.98 -2.51
C PRO A 540 10.97 21.84 -3.05
N PHE A 541 11.19 21.45 -4.31
CA PHE A 541 10.40 20.47 -5.04
C PHE A 541 11.32 19.39 -5.65
N GLY A 542 11.43 18.26 -4.95
CA GLY A 542 12.07 17.03 -5.45
C GLY A 542 11.03 16.04 -5.96
N THR A 543 10.68 15.05 -5.15
CA THR A 543 9.55 14.12 -5.41
C THR A 543 8.19 14.82 -5.44
N GLY A 544 8.08 16.00 -4.80
CA GLY A 544 6.88 16.84 -4.79
C GLY A 544 5.99 16.64 -3.55
N ASP A 545 6.25 15.65 -2.70
CA ASP A 545 5.34 15.26 -1.60
C ASP A 545 4.97 16.43 -0.67
N LEU A 546 5.97 17.19 -0.19
CA LEU A 546 5.74 18.34 0.69
C LEU A 546 4.92 19.44 -0.02
N PHE A 547 5.32 19.80 -1.24
CA PHE A 547 4.66 20.85 -2.01
C PHE A 547 3.19 20.51 -2.28
N ILE A 548 2.94 19.27 -2.73
CA ILE A 548 1.59 18.80 -3.02
C ILE A 548 0.77 18.69 -1.74
N ASN A 549 1.36 18.28 -0.62
CA ASN A 549 0.62 18.25 0.64
C ASN A 549 0.20 19.64 1.11
N VAL A 550 1.06 20.65 0.97
CA VAL A 550 0.68 22.04 1.26
C VAL A 550 -0.54 22.45 0.42
N LEU A 551 -0.55 22.12 -0.87
CA LEU A 551 -1.69 22.40 -1.74
C LEU A 551 -2.95 21.59 -1.37
N ASN A 552 -2.80 20.32 -0.94
CA ASN A 552 -3.90 19.50 -0.43
C ASN A 552 -4.56 20.16 0.79
N ILE A 553 -3.77 20.63 1.76
CA ILE A 553 -4.31 21.31 2.94
C ILE A 553 -4.98 22.64 2.56
N VAL A 554 -4.45 23.39 1.60
CA VAL A 554 -5.15 24.59 1.07
C VAL A 554 -6.51 24.23 0.49
N LYS A 555 -6.60 23.16 -0.33
CA LYS A 555 -7.87 22.66 -0.89
C LYS A 555 -8.84 22.30 0.24
N VAL A 556 -8.40 21.53 1.22
CA VAL A 556 -9.21 21.08 2.36
C VAL A 556 -9.76 22.28 3.14
N GLU A 557 -8.89 23.21 3.53
CA GLU A 557 -9.29 24.38 4.33
C GLU A 557 -10.16 25.36 3.55
N TYR A 558 -9.96 25.47 2.23
CA TYR A 558 -10.87 26.19 1.35
C TYR A 558 -12.29 25.63 1.40
N PHE A 559 -12.44 24.31 1.31
CA PHE A 559 -13.77 23.69 1.39
C PHE A 559 -14.36 23.73 2.81
N ASN A 560 -13.54 23.57 3.84
CA ASN A 560 -13.95 23.68 5.25
C ASN A 560 -14.48 25.09 5.61
N SER A 561 -13.98 26.12 4.92
CA SER A 561 -14.44 27.51 5.11
C SER A 561 -15.93 27.69 4.84
N PHE A 562 -16.51 26.90 3.93
CA PHE A 562 -17.94 27.00 3.58
C PHE A 562 -18.88 26.52 4.70
N ILE A 563 -18.38 25.67 5.61
CA ILE A 563 -19.12 25.23 6.80
C ILE A 563 -18.59 25.79 8.11
N ALA A 564 -17.63 26.72 8.07
CA ALA A 564 -16.98 27.26 9.25
C ALA A 564 -16.45 26.16 10.19
N LYS A 565 -15.93 25.06 9.63
CA LYS A 565 -15.41 23.91 10.37
C LYS A 565 -13.99 23.59 9.92
N HIS A 566 -13.06 24.46 10.29
CA HIS A 566 -11.64 24.32 10.03
C HIS A 566 -11.00 23.21 10.88
N ASP A 567 -9.90 22.63 10.40
CA ASP A 567 -9.03 21.81 11.26
C ASP A 567 -8.55 22.66 12.45
N PRO A 568 -8.51 22.13 13.69
CA PRO A 568 -8.08 22.90 14.85
C PRO A 568 -6.65 23.46 14.74
N ARG A 569 -5.80 22.91 13.88
CA ARG A 569 -4.44 23.42 13.60
C ARG A 569 -4.45 24.66 12.70
N PHE A 570 -5.56 24.93 12.04
CA PHE A 570 -5.70 26.04 11.10
C PHE A 570 -6.14 27.34 11.79
N PHE A 571 -5.21 28.27 11.91
CA PHE A 571 -5.46 29.64 12.40
C PHE A 571 -5.14 30.70 11.33
N GLY A 572 -5.05 30.27 10.07
CA GLY A 572 -4.74 31.14 8.93
C GLY A 572 -5.94 31.98 8.49
N ASN A 573 -5.69 32.88 7.54
CA ASN A 573 -6.71 33.68 6.89
C ASN A 573 -6.99 33.12 5.48
N MET A 574 -8.20 32.59 5.29
CA MET A 574 -8.62 31.99 4.02
C MET A 574 -8.65 32.97 2.84
N ASP A 575 -8.92 34.26 3.08
CA ASP A 575 -8.90 35.27 2.03
C ASP A 575 -7.50 35.55 1.51
N ILE A 576 -6.49 35.42 2.38
CA ILE A 576 -5.09 35.46 1.96
C ILE A 576 -4.75 34.16 1.22
N LEU A 577 -5.03 33.01 1.82
CA LEU A 577 -4.61 31.71 1.29
C LEU A 577 -5.15 31.39 -0.10
N LYS A 578 -6.43 31.69 -0.38
CA LYS A 578 -7.00 31.46 -1.70
C LYS A 578 -6.31 32.27 -2.81
N ASN A 579 -5.62 33.36 -2.44
CA ASN A 579 -4.86 34.21 -3.34
C ASN A 579 -3.34 33.98 -3.25
N THR A 580 -2.87 33.17 -2.30
CA THR A 580 -1.44 32.88 -2.12
C THR A 580 -0.87 32.15 -3.33
N HIS A 581 0.30 32.59 -3.79
CA HIS A 581 1.04 31.94 -4.86
C HIS A 581 2.07 30.97 -4.29
N PHE A 582 1.98 29.68 -4.63
CA PHE A 582 2.93 28.65 -4.18
C PHE A 582 3.90 28.25 -5.31
N PHE A 583 5.20 28.34 -5.03
CA PHE A 583 6.27 28.09 -6.00
C PHE A 583 7.11 26.89 -5.56
N GLY A 584 7.02 25.79 -6.30
CA GLY A 584 7.90 24.63 -6.16
C GLY A 584 9.23 24.90 -6.86
N ALA A 585 10.34 24.94 -6.13
CA ALA A 585 11.67 25.15 -6.70
C ALA A 585 12.37 23.80 -6.97
N SER A 586 12.65 23.47 -8.23
CA SER A 586 13.22 22.19 -8.64
C SER A 586 14.47 22.36 -9.52
N SER A 587 15.10 21.24 -9.90
CA SER A 587 16.22 21.20 -10.84
C SER A 587 16.01 20.10 -11.88
N ASP A 588 16.29 20.40 -13.14
CA ASP A 588 16.27 19.47 -14.27
C ASP A 588 17.68 19.05 -14.72
N GLN A 589 18.71 19.47 -13.99
CA GLN A 589 20.11 19.21 -14.33
C GLN A 589 20.69 18.09 -13.46
N PRO A 590 21.30 17.03 -14.04
CA PRO A 590 21.85 15.90 -13.27
C PRO A 590 23.06 16.25 -12.40
N ASN A 591 23.80 17.30 -12.74
CA ASN A 591 25.03 17.71 -12.05
C ASN A 591 24.87 19.01 -11.26
N THR A 592 23.63 19.26 -10.81
CA THR A 592 23.28 20.42 -9.98
C THR A 592 23.81 20.26 -8.56
N VAL A 593 24.07 21.38 -7.87
CA VAL A 593 24.28 21.34 -6.41
C VAL A 593 22.97 21.08 -5.66
N LEU A 594 21.82 21.23 -6.32
CA LEU A 594 20.49 20.88 -5.81
C LEU A 594 20.19 19.39 -6.01
N ASP A 595 21.17 18.52 -5.80
CA ASP A 595 21.17 17.09 -6.16
C ASP A 595 19.94 16.33 -5.65
N LYS A 596 19.41 16.67 -4.46
CA LYS A 596 18.21 16.05 -3.89
C LYS A 596 16.89 16.46 -4.56
N LEU A 597 16.92 17.44 -5.45
CA LEU A 597 15.75 17.90 -6.19
C LEU A 597 15.70 17.34 -7.61
N TYR A 598 16.80 16.72 -8.06
CA TYR A 598 16.88 16.06 -9.36
C TYR A 598 16.55 14.58 -9.26
N SER A 599 15.83 14.05 -10.25
CA SER A 599 15.63 12.62 -10.46
C SER A 599 15.52 12.33 -11.96
N ASN A 600 16.08 11.20 -12.40
CA ASN A 600 15.94 10.73 -13.78
C ASN A 600 14.48 10.40 -14.14
N PHE A 601 13.68 10.01 -13.13
CA PHE A 601 12.28 9.64 -13.31
C PHE A 601 11.42 10.32 -12.24
N LEU A 602 10.41 11.07 -12.69
CA LEU A 602 9.40 11.71 -11.85
C LEU A 602 8.00 11.30 -12.34
N PRO A 603 7.52 10.08 -12.01
CA PRO A 603 6.29 9.52 -12.59
C PRO A 603 5.04 10.36 -12.29
N SER A 604 5.01 11.04 -11.15
CA SER A 604 3.84 11.80 -10.69
C SER A 604 3.75 13.22 -11.26
N ILE A 605 4.74 13.69 -12.02
CA ILE A 605 4.85 15.09 -12.45
C ILE A 605 3.65 15.57 -13.27
N ASN A 606 3.12 14.73 -14.15
CA ASN A 606 1.97 15.07 -15.00
C ASN A 606 0.68 15.15 -14.18
N SER A 607 0.51 14.22 -13.23
CA SER A 607 -0.61 14.24 -12.28
C SER A 607 -0.60 15.52 -11.45
N PHE A 608 0.57 15.90 -10.93
CA PHE A 608 0.75 17.14 -10.17
C PHE A 608 0.46 18.39 -10.99
N LYS A 609 0.90 18.47 -12.25
CA LYS A 609 0.54 19.60 -13.14
C LYS A 609 -0.97 19.72 -13.32
N LYS A 610 -1.65 18.60 -13.60
CA LYS A 610 -3.12 18.57 -13.73
C LYS A 610 -3.78 19.05 -12.44
N TYR A 611 -3.36 18.52 -11.29
CA TYR A 611 -3.90 18.89 -9.99
C TYR A 611 -3.72 20.38 -9.69
N ILE A 612 -2.52 20.93 -9.91
CA ILE A 612 -2.23 22.36 -9.73
C ILE A 612 -3.13 23.22 -10.63
N ASN A 613 -3.37 22.81 -11.88
CA ASN A 613 -4.26 23.53 -12.78
C ASN A 613 -5.71 23.49 -12.29
N THR A 614 -6.21 22.34 -11.82
CA THR A 614 -7.54 22.22 -11.21
C THR A 614 -7.70 23.17 -10.00
N LEU A 615 -6.69 23.28 -9.12
CA LEU A 615 -6.73 24.20 -7.98
C LEU A 615 -6.83 25.68 -8.40
N LYS A 616 -6.14 26.07 -9.48
CA LYS A 616 -6.15 27.45 -10.01
C LYS A 616 -7.44 27.77 -10.76
N GLU A 617 -7.79 26.92 -11.72
CA GLU A 617 -8.77 27.22 -12.77
C GLU A 617 -10.17 26.78 -12.37
N GLU A 618 -10.32 25.59 -11.76
CA GLU A 618 -11.64 25.05 -11.41
C GLU A 618 -12.08 25.48 -10.01
N TYR A 619 -11.18 25.43 -9.03
CA TYR A 619 -11.52 25.76 -7.64
C TYR A 619 -11.20 27.21 -7.25
N SER A 620 -10.27 27.84 -7.97
CA SER A 620 -9.76 29.19 -7.64
C SER A 620 -9.37 29.34 -6.16
N CYS A 621 -8.75 28.29 -5.61
CA CYS A 621 -8.37 28.22 -4.19
C CYS A 621 -6.87 28.45 -3.96
N VAL A 622 -6.13 28.83 -4.99
CA VAL A 622 -4.72 29.26 -4.93
C VAL A 622 -4.50 30.37 -5.95
N GLY A 623 -3.45 31.17 -5.74
CA GLY A 623 -3.07 32.22 -6.68
C GLY A 623 -2.66 31.65 -8.05
N ASN A 624 -2.99 32.37 -9.13
CA ASN A 624 -2.82 31.95 -10.52
C ASN A 624 -1.38 31.60 -10.96
N ARG A 625 -0.36 32.09 -10.24
CA ARG A 625 1.06 31.77 -10.47
C ARG A 625 1.55 30.51 -9.73
N THR A 626 0.65 29.76 -9.10
CA THR A 626 1.01 28.53 -8.41
C THR A 626 1.51 27.47 -9.40
N GLY A 627 2.65 26.86 -9.10
CA GLY A 627 3.31 25.89 -9.95
C GLY A 627 4.70 25.53 -9.45
N PHE A 628 5.40 24.66 -10.17
CA PHE A 628 6.82 24.39 -9.94
C PHE A 628 7.67 24.88 -11.10
N TYR A 629 8.90 25.26 -10.81
CA TYR A 629 9.81 25.98 -11.67
C TYR A 629 11.24 25.48 -11.48
N TYR A 630 12.00 25.43 -12.57
CA TYR A 630 13.41 25.07 -12.54
C TYR A 630 14.29 26.28 -12.19
N VAL A 631 15.19 26.09 -11.25
CA VAL A 631 16.10 27.11 -10.74
C VAL A 631 17.42 27.09 -11.53
N LYS A 632 17.88 28.25 -11.98
CA LYS A 632 19.20 28.39 -12.60
C LYS A 632 20.29 28.44 -11.53
N GLU A 633 21.38 27.72 -11.77
CA GLU A 633 22.53 27.62 -10.86
C GLU A 633 23.11 28.96 -10.39
N SER A 634 23.12 29.98 -11.25
CA SER A 634 23.63 31.31 -10.90
C SER A 634 22.88 31.97 -9.73
N PHE A 635 21.60 31.65 -9.54
CA PHE A 635 20.81 32.13 -8.40
C PHE A 635 20.94 31.23 -7.17
N VAL A 636 21.28 29.96 -7.36
CA VAL A 636 21.56 29.04 -6.25
C VAL A 636 22.72 29.57 -5.43
N LYS A 637 23.86 29.88 -6.07
CA LYS A 637 25.03 30.43 -5.37
C LYS A 637 24.69 31.68 -4.54
N GLN A 638 23.93 32.63 -5.13
CA GLN A 638 23.51 33.84 -4.42
C GLN A 638 22.65 33.53 -3.19
N ALA A 639 21.74 32.56 -3.29
CA ALA A 639 20.93 32.12 -2.16
C ALA A 639 21.78 31.52 -1.04
N LEU A 640 22.78 30.69 -1.38
CA LEU A 640 23.69 30.11 -0.39
C LEU A 640 24.55 31.18 0.30
N ASP A 641 25.00 32.19 -0.43
CA ASP A 641 25.78 33.31 0.13
C ASP A 641 24.92 34.13 1.12
N ILE A 642 23.67 34.44 0.76
CA ILE A 642 22.71 35.14 1.63
C ILE A 642 22.45 34.30 2.89
N ALA A 643 22.22 33.00 2.73
CA ALA A 643 21.92 32.13 3.86
C ALA A 643 23.12 31.98 4.81
N SER A 644 24.33 31.83 4.26
CA SER A 644 25.59 31.74 5.01
C SER A 644 25.89 33.02 5.78
N SER A 645 25.69 34.19 5.16
CA SER A 645 25.92 35.50 5.79
C SER A 645 25.02 35.73 7.02
N GLN A 646 23.90 35.01 7.10
CA GLN A 646 22.92 35.07 8.18
C GLN A 646 22.98 33.85 9.11
N LYS A 647 24.00 32.99 8.97
CA LYS A 647 24.23 31.79 9.79
C LYS A 647 23.03 30.82 9.81
N ILE A 648 22.28 30.76 8.70
CA ILE A 648 21.20 29.79 8.55
C ILE A 648 21.83 28.40 8.40
N ASN A 649 21.26 27.38 9.05
CA ASN A 649 21.69 26.00 8.86
C ASN A 649 20.91 25.37 7.70
N PHE A 650 21.59 25.08 6.60
CA PHE A 650 20.96 24.58 5.39
C PHE A 650 21.88 23.68 4.59
N GLU A 651 21.27 22.89 3.70
CA GLU A 651 21.93 22.32 2.54
C GLU A 651 21.43 22.98 1.25
N PRO A 652 22.15 22.88 0.12
CA PRO A 652 21.79 23.61 -1.09
C PRO A 652 20.35 23.39 -1.56
N SER A 653 19.88 22.14 -1.61
CA SER A 653 18.50 21.80 -1.96
C SER A 653 17.46 22.45 -1.04
N GLY A 654 17.77 22.65 0.25
CA GLY A 654 16.89 23.33 1.19
C GLY A 654 16.73 24.83 0.93
N MET A 655 17.67 25.45 0.22
CA MET A 655 17.63 26.87 -0.16
C MET A 655 17.08 27.13 -1.56
N ALA A 656 16.63 26.10 -2.29
CA ALA A 656 16.14 26.25 -3.67
C ALA A 656 14.99 27.27 -3.79
N GLY A 657 14.11 27.34 -2.77
CA GLY A 657 13.04 28.35 -2.74
C GLY A 657 13.55 29.79 -2.73
N LEU A 658 14.62 30.07 -1.98
CA LEU A 658 15.26 31.40 -1.96
C LEU A 658 15.92 31.70 -3.31
N ALA A 659 16.57 30.72 -3.93
CA ALA A 659 17.16 30.88 -5.26
C ALA A 659 16.09 31.19 -6.32
N LEU A 660 14.92 30.54 -6.24
CA LEU A 660 13.79 30.84 -7.13
C LEU A 660 13.22 32.24 -6.90
N LEU A 661 13.13 32.72 -5.65
CA LEU A 661 12.75 34.11 -5.36
C LEU A 661 13.69 35.10 -6.05
N LEU A 662 15.01 34.88 -5.95
CA LEU A 662 16.02 35.74 -6.59
C LEU A 662 15.90 35.71 -8.11
N GLN A 663 15.65 34.54 -8.69
CA GLN A 663 15.40 34.38 -10.12
C GLN A 663 14.15 35.14 -10.59
N MET A 664 13.13 35.22 -9.75
CA MET A 664 11.84 35.85 -10.05
C MET A 664 11.75 37.30 -9.57
N LYS A 665 12.86 37.89 -9.13
CA LYS A 665 12.91 39.15 -8.38
C LYS A 665 12.07 40.30 -8.96
N GLU A 666 12.12 40.50 -10.27
CA GLU A 666 11.39 41.60 -10.94
C GLU A 666 9.87 41.39 -10.98
N SER A 667 9.41 40.15 -10.81
CA SER A 667 8.00 39.77 -10.90
C SER A 667 7.30 39.65 -9.55
N ILE A 668 8.02 39.74 -8.44
CA ILE A 668 7.47 39.57 -7.09
C ILE A 668 7.43 40.94 -6.39
N PRO A 669 6.29 41.36 -5.82
CA PRO A 669 6.21 42.63 -5.10
C PRO A 669 7.19 42.68 -3.93
N LYS A 670 7.95 43.78 -3.84
CA LYS A 670 9.06 43.92 -2.87
C LYS A 670 8.60 43.97 -1.41
N ASN A 671 7.34 44.36 -1.18
CA ASN A 671 6.71 44.52 0.13
C ASN A 671 5.76 43.37 0.51
N ALA A 672 5.48 42.43 -0.41
CA ALA A 672 4.61 41.29 -0.12
C ALA A 672 5.23 40.39 0.95
N LYS A 673 4.38 39.72 1.74
CA LYS A 673 4.82 38.71 2.70
C LYS A 673 5.25 37.45 1.95
N ILE A 674 6.55 37.22 1.92
CA ILE A 674 7.17 36.07 1.27
C ILE A 674 7.60 35.08 2.34
N LEU A 675 7.25 33.80 2.16
CA LEU A 675 7.73 32.69 2.99
C LEU A 675 8.64 31.79 2.14
N ILE A 676 9.83 31.51 2.66
CA ILE A 676 10.76 30.53 2.12
C ILE A 676 10.77 29.32 3.06
N VAL A 677 10.62 28.11 2.53
CA VAL A 677 10.76 26.88 3.31
C VAL A 677 12.17 26.34 3.20
N ASN A 678 12.91 26.30 4.31
CA ASN A 678 14.17 25.57 4.44
C ASN A 678 13.90 24.15 4.90
N THR A 679 14.21 23.15 4.09
CA THR A 679 14.05 21.73 4.44
C THR A 679 15.14 21.19 5.38
N GLY A 680 16.12 22.03 5.73
CA GLY A 680 17.16 21.76 6.73
C GLY A 680 18.43 21.13 6.15
N LYS A 681 19.24 20.56 7.03
CA LYS A 681 20.46 19.81 6.75
C LYS A 681 20.63 18.70 7.77
N THR A 682 20.78 17.46 7.29
CA THR A 682 21.03 16.31 8.16
C THR A 682 22.28 16.54 9.01
N LYS A 683 22.14 16.40 10.34
CA LYS A 683 23.23 16.52 11.32
C LYS A 683 24.28 15.43 11.09
N LYS A 684 25.51 15.69 11.58
CA LYS A 684 26.58 14.69 11.53
C LYS A 684 26.22 13.50 12.42
N LEU A 685 26.69 12.31 12.06
CA LEU A 685 26.44 11.10 12.83
C LEU A 685 26.86 11.23 14.31
N SER A 686 27.98 11.87 14.58
CA SER A 686 28.46 12.12 15.96
C SER A 686 27.53 13.00 16.79
N GLU A 687 26.64 13.77 16.17
CA GLU A 687 25.59 14.53 16.85
C GLU A 687 24.34 13.66 17.04
N LEU A 688 24.01 12.81 16.07
CA LEU A 688 22.84 11.91 16.12
C LEU A 688 22.99 10.77 17.13
N LEU A 689 24.21 10.29 17.35
CA LEU A 689 24.50 9.21 18.31
C LEU A 689 24.60 9.68 19.76
N LYS A 690 24.53 11.00 20.02
CA LYS A 690 24.40 11.50 21.39
C LYS A 690 22.97 11.26 21.83
N ASN A 691 22.78 10.50 22.92
CA ASN A 691 21.46 10.31 23.51
C ASN A 691 20.78 11.68 23.72
N PRO A 692 19.52 11.85 23.29
CA PRO A 692 18.79 13.09 23.54
C PRO A 692 18.72 13.30 25.06
N VAL A 693 19.32 14.38 25.54
CA VAL A 693 19.22 14.82 26.93
C VAL A 693 17.85 15.45 27.06
N VAL A 694 16.91 14.76 27.71
CA VAL A 694 15.62 15.33 28.11
C VAL A 694 15.76 15.95 29.48
#